data_AF-A0A923ICD8-F1
#
_entry.id   AF-A0A923ICD8-F1
#
_cell.length_a   1.000
_cell.length_b   1.000
_cell.length_c   1.000
_cell.angle_alpha   90.00
_cell.angle_beta   90.00
_cell.angle_gamma   90.00
#
_symmetry.space_group_name_H-M   'P 1'
#
loop_
_entity.id
_entity.type
_entity.pdbx_description
1 polymer ?
#
loop_
_entity_poly.entity_id
_entity_poly.type
_entity_poly.pdbx_seq_one_letter_code
_entity_poly.pdbx_strand_id
1 'polypeptide(L)'
;MLRSLYSGITGLSANSIALDVIGNNIANANTVGYKSSRVTFREMLTQTVRPSQRPVSGSRGGVNAQQVGLGSSVASIDSRFTQGHLETTGLVNDLALQGDGFFVLSDGAGRYYTRSGAFGLDANNYFVDPSTGLHLQGLMADDNGVVQAGAYEDLYLDPGRTVPALSSTSVRLYGNLNSDAEAQGTIMESTHFMAAATGTDLLTALYGQGGGAMNLIDDDQISLTGLVTGASGSNTLNLPAFEVGTDGTTLADLAAWVQTSLESLPDLAPGEVTVSIAADGAISLSNTSTGTVLQNLQLTIPGRLDFNQSFRFSPSIGAGETGTTYDATRSAGQIRAAATTDDLLTGVYNSRGQSLGLNVSATNPSTTIMIGGSVGEHQAPSNTMSVDAATTFGDLMTGLQIALGISTTPVSLDDEGRIVMSGEVGIDNALGQVDIREVGEINPTLETSFGFVETQEADDGSEFTASATVYDSLGDVHNVLFTFSKVIGRNEWNWVAEMEGDEVMVSGNTGTASFAETGEIIAFRYTDDAGGLSFRPQADGTTGALPITLQIDAGQFGGLSGLTQYAANETLQTIADGHTVGSLLDYEINADGIIIGRFSNDTVQTLGQIGLARFSNMQGLLRTEGNTYQVSGNSGLAVEGFAGGESDTFITSGALEGSNVDLTQELTNMVIAQRAFQANAKVITTGDQILQDIVSMVR
;
A
#
# COMPACT_ATOMS: atom_id res chain seq x y z
N MET A 1 -37.12 77.10 -41.42
CA MET A 1 -38.28 76.30 -41.87
C MET A 1 -37.85 75.10 -42.73
N LEU A 2 -37.31 75.28 -43.94
CA LEU A 2 -36.85 74.12 -44.75
C LEU A 2 -35.78 73.26 -44.05
N ARG A 3 -34.87 73.88 -43.28
CA ARG A 3 -33.83 73.18 -42.51
C ARG A 3 -34.38 72.33 -41.35
N SER A 4 -35.44 72.80 -40.69
CA SER A 4 -36.08 72.04 -39.60
C SER A 4 -36.90 70.88 -40.14
N LEU A 5 -37.51 71.02 -41.32
CA LEU A 5 -38.14 69.90 -42.03
C LEU A 5 -37.11 68.84 -42.46
N TYR A 6 -35.95 69.26 -42.99
CA TYR A 6 -34.87 68.34 -43.37
C TYR A 6 -34.29 67.59 -42.15
N SER A 7 -34.06 68.28 -41.04
CA SER A 7 -33.64 67.66 -39.77
C SER A 7 -34.69 66.67 -39.23
N GLY A 8 -35.99 67.02 -39.36
CA GLY A 8 -37.09 66.11 -39.00
C GLY A 8 -37.18 64.85 -39.88
N ILE A 9 -37.02 64.99 -41.20
CA ILE A 9 -37.09 63.85 -42.15
C ILE A 9 -35.90 62.90 -41.95
N THR A 10 -34.68 63.44 -41.84
CA THR A 10 -33.46 62.65 -41.64
C THR A 10 -33.49 61.90 -40.31
N GLY A 11 -33.93 62.57 -39.22
CA GLY A 11 -34.16 61.92 -37.94
C GLY A 11 -35.27 60.86 -37.97
N LEU A 12 -36.33 61.05 -38.77
CA LEU A 12 -37.41 60.06 -38.93
C LEU A 12 -36.89 58.79 -39.62
N SER A 13 -36.13 58.95 -40.71
CA SER A 13 -35.51 57.82 -41.42
C SER A 13 -34.50 57.08 -40.55
N ALA A 14 -33.67 57.80 -39.79
CA ALA A 14 -32.68 57.20 -38.90
C ALA A 14 -33.35 56.40 -37.76
N ASN A 15 -34.42 56.94 -37.17
CA ASN A 15 -35.19 56.24 -36.13
C ASN A 15 -35.98 55.04 -36.68
N SER A 16 -36.40 55.07 -37.96
CA SER A 16 -37.02 53.90 -38.60
C SER A 16 -36.04 52.73 -38.67
N ILE A 17 -34.80 52.97 -39.11
CA ILE A 17 -33.76 51.93 -39.15
C ILE A 17 -33.45 51.41 -37.74
N ALA A 18 -33.41 52.30 -36.74
CA ALA A 18 -33.24 51.88 -35.36
C ALA A 18 -34.38 50.99 -34.85
N LEU A 19 -35.64 51.30 -35.20
CA LEU A 19 -36.78 50.44 -34.90
C LEU A 19 -36.68 49.08 -35.59
N ASP A 20 -36.20 49.02 -36.84
CA ASP A 20 -36.01 47.76 -37.56
C ASP A 20 -34.97 46.87 -36.87
N VAL A 21 -33.84 47.45 -36.43
CA VAL A 21 -32.79 46.72 -35.72
C VAL A 21 -33.26 46.24 -34.34
N ILE A 22 -33.96 47.09 -33.59
CA ILE A 22 -34.54 46.71 -32.29
C ILE A 22 -35.59 45.59 -32.48
N GLY A 23 -36.46 45.72 -33.48
CA GLY A 23 -37.44 44.69 -33.84
C GLY A 23 -36.79 43.36 -34.21
N ASN A 24 -35.68 43.40 -34.95
CA ASN A 24 -34.91 42.20 -35.29
C ASN A 24 -34.25 41.56 -34.06
N ASN A 25 -33.69 42.36 -33.13
CA ASN A 25 -33.14 41.85 -31.88
C ASN A 25 -34.23 41.15 -31.05
N ILE A 26 -35.41 41.78 -30.89
CA ILE A 26 -36.53 41.19 -30.14
C ILE A 26 -37.02 39.89 -30.80
N ALA A 27 -37.12 39.85 -32.13
CA ALA A 27 -37.52 38.65 -32.86
C ALA A 27 -36.55 37.48 -32.66
N ASN A 28 -35.25 37.76 -32.52
CA ASN A 28 -34.20 36.77 -32.34
C ASN A 28 -33.73 36.62 -30.88
N ALA A 29 -34.54 37.07 -29.91
CA ALA A 29 -34.21 36.98 -28.49
C ALA A 29 -34.12 35.53 -27.97
N ASN A 30 -34.79 34.58 -28.63
CA ASN A 30 -34.73 33.16 -28.29
C ASN A 30 -33.87 32.34 -29.25
N THR A 31 -33.20 32.99 -30.20
CA THR A 31 -32.37 32.29 -31.18
C THR A 31 -30.99 32.01 -30.59
N VAL A 32 -30.59 30.74 -30.60
CA VAL A 32 -29.29 30.27 -30.13
C VAL A 32 -28.16 30.94 -30.93
N GLY A 33 -27.12 31.38 -30.22
CA GLY A 33 -25.94 32.03 -30.79
C GLY A 33 -26.18 33.43 -31.37
N TYR A 34 -27.39 34.01 -31.28
CA TYR A 34 -27.67 35.32 -31.86
C TYR A 34 -26.98 36.46 -31.09
N LYS A 35 -26.39 37.40 -31.85
CA LYS A 35 -25.72 38.60 -31.34
C LYS A 35 -26.53 39.85 -31.66
N SER A 36 -26.95 40.56 -30.62
CA SER A 36 -27.69 41.82 -30.69
C SER A 36 -26.95 42.84 -31.55
N SER A 37 -27.70 43.56 -32.39
CA SER A 37 -27.14 44.63 -33.22
C SER A 37 -27.53 45.99 -32.64
N ARG A 38 -26.64 46.98 -32.70
CA ARG A 38 -26.91 48.35 -32.27
C ARG A 38 -26.71 49.34 -33.39
N VAL A 39 -27.48 50.42 -33.36
CA VAL A 39 -27.38 51.53 -34.32
C VAL A 39 -26.63 52.69 -33.67
N THR A 40 -25.58 53.16 -34.33
CA THR A 40 -24.87 54.37 -33.92
C THR A 40 -25.29 55.52 -34.83
N PHE A 41 -25.63 56.68 -34.26
CA PHE A 41 -26.01 57.87 -35.03
C PHE A 41 -24.83 58.84 -35.19
N ARG A 42 -24.82 59.59 -36.30
CA ARG A 42 -23.90 60.71 -36.53
C ARG A 42 -24.66 61.90 -37.11
N GLU A 43 -24.27 63.10 -36.70
CA GLU A 43 -24.75 64.34 -37.28
C GLU A 43 -24.34 64.43 -38.76
N MET A 44 -25.27 64.81 -39.65
CA MET A 44 -24.98 64.81 -41.09
C MET A 44 -24.06 65.96 -41.49
N LEU A 45 -24.39 67.19 -41.11
CA LEU A 45 -23.65 68.39 -41.47
C LEU A 45 -23.89 69.50 -40.45
N THR A 46 -22.83 70.20 -40.05
CA THR A 46 -22.92 71.41 -39.23
C THR A 46 -22.82 72.64 -40.12
N GLN A 47 -23.73 73.59 -39.95
CA GLN A 47 -23.66 74.88 -40.64
C GLN A 47 -23.26 75.97 -39.66
N THR A 48 -22.14 76.64 -39.94
CA THR A 48 -21.69 77.79 -39.16
C THR A 48 -22.47 79.04 -39.59
N VAL A 49 -23.35 79.53 -38.72
CA VAL A 49 -24.14 80.75 -38.91
C VAL A 49 -23.29 81.99 -38.63
N ARG A 50 -22.41 81.90 -37.62
CA ARG A 50 -21.41 82.93 -37.32
C ARG A 50 -20.09 82.28 -36.87
N PRO A 51 -18.94 82.62 -37.48
CA PRO A 51 -17.66 82.18 -36.97
C PRO A 51 -17.36 82.86 -35.62
N SER A 52 -16.62 82.18 -34.74
CA SER A 52 -16.18 82.77 -33.48
C SER A 52 -15.24 83.95 -33.73
N GLN A 53 -15.40 85.04 -32.97
CA GLN A 53 -14.49 86.19 -33.04
C GLN A 53 -13.71 86.34 -31.74
N ARG A 54 -12.40 86.63 -31.87
CA ARG A 54 -11.51 86.92 -30.75
C ARG A 54 -11.80 88.30 -30.13
N PRO A 55 -11.63 88.49 -28.81
CA PRO A 55 -11.76 89.80 -28.16
C PRO A 55 -10.77 90.82 -28.74
N VAL A 56 -11.18 92.08 -28.90
CA VAL A 56 -10.31 93.18 -29.37
C VAL A 56 -10.25 94.27 -28.29
N SER A 57 -9.06 94.83 -28.07
CA SER A 57 -8.78 95.84 -27.03
C SER A 57 -9.72 97.06 -27.15
N GLY A 58 -10.46 97.38 -26.08
CA GLY A 58 -11.18 98.66 -25.94
C GLY A 58 -12.72 98.66 -25.83
N SER A 59 -13.38 97.52 -25.54
CA SER A 59 -14.78 97.38 -25.02
C SER A 59 -15.71 96.41 -25.77
N ARG A 60 -15.22 95.41 -26.52
CA ARG A 60 -16.05 94.26 -26.94
C ARG A 60 -15.34 92.92 -26.72
N GLY A 61 -16.01 92.02 -25.99
CA GLY A 61 -15.55 90.65 -25.74
C GLY A 61 -15.66 89.75 -26.98
N GLY A 62 -14.98 88.60 -26.94
CA GLY A 62 -15.09 87.59 -27.98
C GLY A 62 -16.49 86.96 -28.00
N VAL A 63 -16.94 86.53 -29.19
CA VAL A 63 -18.24 85.87 -29.36
C VAL A 63 -18.05 84.42 -29.81
N ASN A 64 -18.83 83.51 -29.22
CA ASN A 64 -18.81 82.09 -29.56
C ASN A 64 -19.31 81.86 -30.99
N ALA A 65 -18.81 80.79 -31.63
CA ALA A 65 -19.33 80.36 -32.92
C ALA A 65 -20.79 79.90 -32.75
N GLN A 66 -21.66 80.34 -33.65
CA GLN A 66 -23.04 79.85 -33.72
C GLN A 66 -23.10 78.80 -34.83
N GLN A 67 -23.27 77.54 -34.44
CA GLN A 67 -23.42 76.42 -35.35
C GLN A 67 -24.80 75.79 -35.17
N VAL A 68 -25.40 75.37 -36.28
CA VAL A 68 -26.67 74.64 -36.29
C VAL A 68 -26.50 73.34 -37.04
N GLY A 69 -27.03 72.26 -36.48
CA GLY A 69 -27.04 70.95 -37.10
C GLY A 69 -28.10 70.80 -38.17
N LEU A 70 -27.80 70.01 -39.20
CA LEU A 70 -28.70 69.72 -40.32
C LEU A 70 -29.33 68.31 -40.25
N GLY A 71 -29.45 67.76 -39.04
CA GLY A 71 -30.11 66.47 -38.80
C GLY A 71 -29.14 65.34 -38.47
N SER A 72 -29.67 64.11 -38.39
CA SER A 72 -28.93 62.90 -38.02
C SER A 72 -29.03 61.83 -39.09
N SER A 73 -28.01 60.98 -39.18
CA SER A 73 -27.96 59.80 -40.05
C SER A 73 -27.43 58.60 -39.27
N VAL A 74 -27.69 57.40 -39.77
CA VAL A 74 -27.07 56.17 -39.24
C VAL A 74 -25.59 56.15 -39.65
N ALA A 75 -24.71 56.01 -38.67
CA ALA A 75 -23.26 55.92 -38.87
C ALA A 75 -22.83 54.47 -39.13
N SER A 76 -23.34 53.53 -38.33
CA SER A 76 -23.04 52.11 -38.41
C SER A 76 -24.13 51.29 -37.73
N ILE A 77 -24.24 50.03 -38.14
CA ILE A 77 -24.97 48.98 -37.45
C ILE A 77 -23.94 47.91 -37.11
N ASP A 78 -23.64 47.74 -35.83
CA ASP A 78 -22.58 46.84 -35.35
C ASP A 78 -23.18 45.76 -34.43
N SER A 79 -22.68 44.52 -34.54
CA SER A 79 -23.17 43.35 -33.78
C SER A 79 -22.37 43.16 -32.50
N ARG A 80 -23.01 43.22 -31.34
CA ARG A 80 -22.32 43.07 -30.05
C ARG A 80 -22.00 41.59 -29.78
N PHE A 81 -20.71 41.25 -29.79
CA PHE A 81 -20.22 39.88 -29.50
C PHE A 81 -20.06 39.58 -28.00
N THR A 82 -20.83 40.22 -27.13
CA THR A 82 -20.85 39.83 -25.71
C THR A 82 -21.44 38.43 -25.54
N GLN A 83 -20.94 37.69 -24.57
CA GLN A 83 -21.42 36.35 -24.22
C GLN A 83 -22.90 36.40 -23.78
N GLY A 84 -23.72 35.46 -24.28
CA GLY A 84 -25.08 35.20 -23.81
C GLY A 84 -25.09 34.29 -22.57
N HIS A 85 -26.26 33.99 -22.02
CA HIS A 85 -26.36 32.95 -20.99
C HIS A 85 -26.15 31.57 -21.62
N LEU A 86 -25.60 30.64 -20.85
CA LEU A 86 -25.46 29.25 -21.28
C LEU A 86 -26.66 28.45 -20.77
N GLU A 87 -27.33 27.75 -21.67
CA GLU A 87 -28.43 26.84 -21.36
C GLU A 87 -27.96 25.39 -21.51
N THR A 88 -28.10 24.59 -20.45
CA THR A 88 -27.77 23.16 -20.50
C THR A 88 -28.87 22.39 -21.22
N THR A 89 -28.50 21.63 -22.24
CA THR A 89 -29.40 20.79 -23.05
C THR A 89 -29.24 19.29 -22.78
N GLY A 90 -28.06 18.87 -22.30
CA GLY A 90 -27.73 17.47 -22.01
C GLY A 90 -27.39 16.61 -23.22
N LEU A 91 -27.34 17.19 -24.43
CA LEU A 91 -26.89 16.51 -25.65
C LEU A 91 -25.40 16.80 -25.89
N VAL A 92 -24.57 15.77 -26.05
CA VAL A 92 -23.11 15.94 -26.22
C VAL A 92 -22.74 16.82 -27.41
N ASN A 93 -23.56 16.80 -28.46
CA ASN A 93 -23.34 17.53 -29.71
C ASN A 93 -23.70 19.02 -29.60
N ASP A 94 -24.42 19.41 -28.56
CA ASP A 94 -24.70 20.81 -28.28
C ASP A 94 -23.51 21.41 -27.55
N LEU A 95 -22.84 22.33 -28.23
CA LEU A 95 -21.62 22.96 -27.76
C LEU A 95 -21.83 24.45 -27.56
N ALA A 96 -21.40 24.96 -26.42
CA ALA A 96 -21.35 26.38 -26.17
C ALA A 96 -19.91 26.85 -26.03
N LEU A 97 -19.60 28.00 -26.63
CA LEU A 97 -18.31 28.64 -26.44
C LEU A 97 -18.38 29.63 -25.29
N GLN A 98 -17.38 29.60 -24.41
CA GLN A 98 -17.14 30.59 -23.39
C GLN A 98 -15.85 31.33 -23.72
N GLY A 99 -15.94 32.66 -23.94
CA GLY A 99 -14.78 33.49 -24.32
C GLY A 99 -14.77 33.88 -25.80
N ASP A 100 -13.70 34.51 -26.26
CA ASP A 100 -13.62 35.15 -27.58
C ASP A 100 -13.20 34.18 -28.70
N GLY A 101 -14.18 33.66 -29.46
CA GLY A 101 -13.93 32.70 -30.56
C GLY A 101 -15.17 32.37 -31.40
N PHE A 102 -14.99 31.59 -32.45
CA PHE A 102 -16.06 31.09 -33.31
C PHE A 102 -15.78 29.64 -33.70
N PHE A 103 -16.82 28.85 -33.85
CA PHE A 103 -16.72 27.55 -34.52
C PHE A 103 -16.46 27.77 -36.00
N VAL A 104 -15.60 26.93 -36.59
CA VAL A 104 -15.27 26.98 -38.01
C VAL A 104 -16.11 25.95 -38.75
N LEU A 105 -16.86 26.40 -39.74
CA LEU A 105 -17.73 25.62 -40.59
C LEU A 105 -17.23 25.69 -42.04
N SER A 106 -17.50 24.67 -42.84
CA SER A 106 -17.13 24.62 -44.27
C SER A 106 -18.28 24.06 -45.11
N ASP A 107 -18.43 24.58 -46.33
CA ASP A 107 -19.23 23.98 -47.41
C ASP A 107 -18.36 23.25 -48.45
N GLY A 108 -17.06 23.11 -48.18
CA GLY A 108 -16.04 22.57 -49.08
C GLY A 108 -15.44 23.59 -50.06
N ALA A 109 -16.05 24.76 -50.23
CA ALA A 109 -15.56 25.84 -51.09
C ALA A 109 -15.11 27.10 -50.31
N GLY A 110 -15.72 27.36 -49.16
CA GLY A 110 -15.49 28.50 -48.30
C GLY A 110 -15.68 28.18 -46.82
N ARG A 111 -15.01 28.97 -45.97
CA ARG A 111 -15.12 28.86 -44.51
C ARG A 111 -16.13 29.88 -43.97
N TYR A 112 -16.97 29.40 -43.08
CA TYR A 112 -17.99 30.14 -42.35
C TYR A 112 -17.71 30.06 -40.87
N TYR A 113 -18.13 31.06 -40.11
CA TYR A 113 -17.86 31.15 -38.68
C TYR A 113 -19.18 31.31 -37.95
N THR A 114 -19.41 30.51 -36.90
CA THR A 114 -20.66 30.60 -36.13
C THR A 114 -20.39 30.61 -34.65
N ARG A 115 -21.34 31.15 -33.90
CA ARG A 115 -21.39 31.05 -32.44
C ARG A 115 -22.50 30.11 -31.97
N SER A 116 -23.40 29.70 -32.87
CA SER A 116 -24.35 28.63 -32.60
C SER A 116 -23.60 27.30 -32.62
N GLY A 117 -23.71 26.51 -31.56
CA GLY A 117 -23.13 25.17 -31.51
C GLY A 117 -24.17 24.07 -31.38
N ALA A 118 -25.35 24.27 -31.95
CA ALA A 118 -26.35 23.21 -32.11
C ALA A 118 -25.93 22.31 -33.28
N PHE A 119 -25.03 21.36 -33.04
CA PHE A 119 -24.54 20.44 -34.07
C PHE A 119 -25.29 19.10 -34.03
N GLY A 120 -25.44 18.48 -35.20
CA GLY A 120 -25.94 17.13 -35.37
C GLY A 120 -24.94 16.27 -36.13
N LEU A 121 -25.14 14.95 -36.13
CA LEU A 121 -24.42 14.05 -37.03
C LEU A 121 -25.28 13.80 -38.27
N ASP A 122 -24.67 13.90 -39.45
CA ASP A 122 -25.33 13.56 -40.71
C ASP A 122 -25.35 12.03 -40.96
N ALA A 123 -25.95 11.59 -42.07
CA ALA A 123 -26.02 10.17 -42.42
C ALA A 123 -24.65 9.55 -42.74
N ASN A 124 -23.64 10.39 -43.04
CA ASN A 124 -22.27 10.00 -43.27
C ASN A 124 -21.41 10.23 -42.00
N ASN A 125 -22.02 10.46 -40.84
CA ASN A 125 -21.38 10.70 -39.54
C ASN A 125 -20.38 11.89 -39.47
N TYR A 126 -20.58 12.91 -40.30
CA TYR A 126 -19.93 14.21 -40.12
C TYR A 126 -20.69 15.07 -39.13
N PHE A 127 -19.96 15.88 -38.35
CA PHE A 127 -20.58 16.92 -37.53
C PHE A 127 -21.05 18.06 -38.42
N VAL A 128 -22.35 18.34 -38.41
CA VAL A 128 -22.97 19.37 -39.25
C VAL A 128 -23.88 20.28 -38.44
N ASP A 129 -24.02 21.52 -38.89
CA ASP A 129 -25.12 22.38 -38.43
C ASP A 129 -26.41 21.97 -39.15
N PRO A 130 -27.45 21.48 -38.45
CA PRO A 130 -28.70 21.01 -39.07
C PRO A 130 -29.46 22.11 -39.85
N SER A 131 -29.21 23.39 -39.57
CA SER A 131 -29.91 24.51 -40.19
C SER A 131 -29.30 24.93 -41.53
N THR A 132 -27.98 24.81 -41.67
CA THR A 132 -27.22 25.26 -42.85
C THR A 132 -26.63 24.11 -43.65
N GLY A 133 -26.45 22.94 -43.05
CA GLY A 133 -25.80 21.77 -43.65
C GLY A 133 -24.27 21.89 -43.73
N LEU A 134 -23.67 22.90 -43.10
CA LEU A 134 -22.23 23.12 -43.11
C LEU A 134 -21.52 22.17 -42.16
N HIS A 135 -20.34 21.69 -42.55
CA HIS A 135 -19.54 20.74 -41.77
C HIS A 135 -18.65 21.45 -40.75
N LEU A 136 -18.63 20.95 -39.52
CA LEU A 136 -17.73 21.41 -38.46
C LEU A 136 -16.30 20.98 -38.76
N GLN A 137 -15.39 21.95 -38.64
CA GLN A 137 -13.98 21.77 -38.96
C GLN A 137 -13.15 21.56 -37.70
N GLY A 138 -12.07 20.79 -37.84
CA GLY A 138 -11.13 20.53 -36.76
C GLY A 138 -9.94 19.70 -37.22
N LEU A 139 -9.28 19.02 -36.29
CA LEU A 139 -8.23 18.07 -36.57
C LEU A 139 -8.67 16.66 -36.16
N MET A 140 -8.45 15.68 -37.03
CA MET A 140 -8.68 14.28 -36.72
C MET A 140 -7.47 13.68 -36.00
N ALA A 141 -7.72 12.76 -35.08
CA ALA A 141 -6.66 11.97 -34.46
C ALA A 141 -6.26 10.79 -35.36
N ASP A 142 -4.97 10.45 -35.35
CA ASP A 142 -4.46 9.23 -35.99
C ASP A 142 -4.97 7.95 -35.31
N ASP A 143 -4.62 6.79 -35.85
CA ASP A 143 -5.06 5.48 -35.32
C ASP A 143 -4.60 5.20 -33.88
N ASN A 144 -3.58 5.93 -33.39
CA ASN A 144 -3.07 5.84 -32.03
C ASN A 144 -3.70 6.90 -31.09
N GLY A 145 -4.66 7.68 -31.57
CA GLY A 145 -5.34 8.72 -30.79
C GLY A 145 -4.51 10.00 -30.63
N VAL A 146 -3.51 10.24 -31.47
CA VAL A 146 -2.71 11.48 -31.43
C VAL A 146 -3.23 12.47 -32.46
N VAL A 147 -3.56 13.69 -32.01
CA VAL A 147 -3.97 14.80 -32.89
C VAL A 147 -2.72 15.48 -33.44
N GLN A 148 -2.46 15.33 -34.74
CA GLN A 148 -1.32 15.96 -35.40
C GLN A 148 -1.66 17.39 -35.86
N ALA A 149 -0.72 18.32 -35.69
CA ALA A 149 -0.91 19.71 -36.13
C ALA A 149 -0.98 19.79 -37.67
N GLY A 150 -2.15 20.17 -38.18
CA GLY A 150 -2.43 20.25 -39.61
C GLY A 150 -3.38 21.40 -39.97
N ALA A 151 -3.84 21.43 -41.22
CA ALA A 151 -4.94 22.29 -41.63
C ALA A 151 -6.26 21.71 -41.10
N TYR A 152 -7.25 22.56 -40.83
CA TYR A 152 -8.56 22.06 -40.45
C TYR A 152 -9.23 21.28 -41.58
N GLU A 153 -9.74 20.11 -41.21
CA GLU A 153 -10.49 19.16 -42.03
C GLU A 153 -11.89 18.93 -41.43
N ASP A 154 -12.78 18.32 -42.21
CA ASP A 154 -14.14 17.97 -41.77
C ASP A 154 -14.07 16.92 -40.65
N LEU A 155 -14.68 17.22 -39.49
CA LEU A 155 -14.73 16.26 -38.39
C LEU A 155 -15.69 15.13 -38.70
N TYR A 156 -15.14 13.92 -38.72
CA TYR A 156 -15.84 12.67 -39.03
C TYR A 156 -15.79 11.73 -37.85
N LEU A 157 -16.94 11.19 -37.44
CA LEU A 157 -17.02 10.16 -36.42
C LEU A 157 -17.25 8.81 -37.08
N ASP A 158 -16.27 7.91 -37.05
CA ASP A 158 -16.48 6.55 -37.56
C ASP A 158 -17.13 5.65 -36.47
N PRO A 159 -18.41 5.26 -36.62
CA PRO A 159 -19.07 4.38 -35.66
C PRO A 159 -18.52 2.94 -35.70
N GLY A 160 -17.80 2.57 -36.77
CA GLY A 160 -17.13 1.29 -36.93
C GLY A 160 -15.68 1.29 -36.44
N ARG A 161 -15.19 2.40 -35.87
CA ARG A 161 -13.82 2.49 -35.38
C ARG A 161 -13.60 1.48 -34.27
N THR A 162 -12.67 0.56 -34.50
CA THR A 162 -12.21 -0.41 -33.52
C THR A 162 -10.82 -0.03 -33.05
N VAL A 163 -10.58 -0.13 -31.74
CA VAL A 163 -9.22 -0.11 -31.20
C VAL A 163 -8.63 -1.51 -31.37
N PRO A 164 -7.48 -1.66 -32.05
CA PRO A 164 -6.83 -2.96 -32.18
C PRO A 164 -6.42 -3.50 -30.80
N ALA A 165 -6.31 -4.82 -30.69
CA ALA A 165 -5.77 -5.43 -29.47
C ALA A 165 -4.33 -4.97 -29.25
N LEU A 166 -3.98 -4.72 -27.99
CA LEU A 166 -2.62 -4.42 -27.57
C LEU A 166 -2.14 -5.55 -26.64
N SER A 167 -1.10 -6.23 -27.09
CA SER A 167 -0.42 -7.24 -26.27
C SER A 167 0.15 -6.59 -25.01
N SER A 168 -0.02 -7.24 -23.87
CA SER A 168 0.57 -6.77 -22.61
C SER A 168 2.10 -6.77 -22.68
N THR A 169 2.71 -5.69 -22.21
CA THR A 169 4.18 -5.55 -22.12
C THR A 169 4.67 -5.41 -20.69
N SER A 170 3.78 -5.02 -19.76
CA SER A 170 4.09 -4.83 -18.36
C SER A 170 2.97 -5.30 -17.45
N VAL A 171 3.36 -5.84 -16.29
CA VAL A 171 2.45 -6.17 -15.18
C VAL A 171 2.99 -5.50 -13.95
N ARG A 172 2.17 -4.63 -13.35
CA ARG A 172 2.49 -3.96 -12.11
C ARG A 172 1.93 -4.73 -10.93
N LEU A 173 2.79 -5.02 -9.97
CA LEU A 173 2.45 -5.65 -8.69
C LEU A 173 2.52 -4.59 -7.59
N TYR A 174 1.47 -4.48 -6.79
CA TYR A 174 1.46 -3.58 -5.64
C TYR A 174 0.58 -4.14 -4.53
N GLY A 175 0.87 -3.72 -3.29
CA GLY A 175 0.20 -4.27 -2.12
C GLY A 175 1.14 -4.58 -0.98
N ASN A 176 0.55 -5.01 0.14
CA ASN A 176 1.31 -5.43 1.31
C ASN A 176 1.47 -6.96 1.38
N LEU A 177 2.69 -7.42 1.62
CA LEU A 177 3.01 -8.78 2.05
C LEU A 177 3.21 -8.78 3.57
N ASN A 178 2.57 -9.71 4.27
CA ASN A 178 2.58 -9.72 5.73
C ASN A 178 3.97 -10.16 6.27
N SER A 179 4.60 -9.34 7.11
CA SER A 179 5.90 -9.69 7.72
C SER A 179 5.83 -10.83 8.72
N ASP A 180 4.68 -11.16 9.31
CA ASP A 180 4.62 -12.10 10.43
C ASP A 180 4.36 -13.55 9.98
N ALA A 181 4.17 -13.76 8.67
CA ALA A 181 3.88 -15.04 8.05
C ALA A 181 5.13 -15.89 7.77
N GLU A 182 5.99 -16.09 8.77
CA GLU A 182 7.15 -16.99 8.65
C GLU A 182 6.75 -18.45 8.90
N ALA A 183 7.36 -19.37 8.14
CA ALA A 183 7.27 -20.80 8.41
C ALA A 183 7.91 -21.13 9.77
N GLN A 184 7.28 -22.00 10.55
CA GLN A 184 7.71 -22.40 11.88
C GLN A 184 7.98 -23.91 11.92
N GLY A 185 8.95 -24.33 12.73
CA GLY A 185 9.22 -25.73 13.01
C GLY A 185 8.58 -26.17 14.32
N THR A 186 8.39 -27.47 14.51
CA THR A 186 7.85 -28.01 15.77
C THR A 186 8.87 -27.83 16.91
N ILE A 187 8.44 -27.39 18.09
CA ILE A 187 9.26 -27.47 19.30
C ILE A 187 8.66 -28.53 20.23
N MET A 188 9.49 -29.47 20.66
CA MET A 188 9.15 -30.48 21.64
C MET A 188 10.07 -30.39 22.85
N GLU A 189 9.47 -30.41 24.04
CA GLU A 189 10.19 -30.44 25.31
C GLU A 189 10.00 -31.77 26.01
N SER A 190 11.08 -32.35 26.56
CA SER A 190 10.98 -33.55 27.39
C SER A 190 10.58 -33.23 28.83
N THR A 191 10.27 -34.26 29.61
CA THR A 191 10.31 -34.16 31.07
C THR A 191 11.74 -33.86 31.56
N HIS A 192 11.86 -33.20 32.71
CA HIS A 192 13.15 -32.92 33.35
C HIS A 192 13.93 -34.19 33.71
N PHE A 193 15.25 -34.16 33.45
CA PHE A 193 16.23 -35.14 33.87
C PHE A 193 17.19 -34.58 34.91
N MET A 194 17.54 -35.42 35.88
CA MET A 194 18.44 -35.09 36.98
C MET A 194 19.71 -35.92 36.93
N ALA A 195 20.81 -35.35 37.42
CA ALA A 195 22.06 -36.05 37.67
C ALA A 195 22.47 -35.93 39.16
N ALA A 196 23.53 -36.64 39.55
CA ALA A 196 24.10 -36.48 40.89
C ALA A 196 24.68 -35.07 41.04
N ALA A 197 24.33 -34.37 42.13
CA ALA A 197 24.79 -33.00 42.32
C ALA A 197 26.32 -32.94 42.51
N THR A 198 26.94 -31.99 41.85
CA THR A 198 28.35 -31.65 41.89
C THR A 198 28.57 -30.37 42.69
N GLY A 199 29.83 -30.05 43.00
CA GLY A 199 30.15 -28.82 43.74
C GLY A 199 29.82 -27.53 42.99
N THR A 200 29.65 -27.58 41.66
CA THR A 200 29.36 -26.41 40.82
C THR A 200 27.87 -26.11 40.69
N ASP A 201 26.99 -27.01 41.14
CA ASP A 201 25.55 -26.85 40.99
C ASP A 201 24.98 -25.83 41.97
N LEU A 202 24.03 -25.04 41.48
CA LEU A 202 23.34 -24.01 42.24
C LEU A 202 22.43 -24.62 43.31
N LEU A 203 22.45 -24.05 44.52
CA LEU A 203 21.58 -24.50 45.62
C LEU A 203 20.09 -24.39 45.26
N THR A 204 19.71 -23.37 44.50
CA THR A 204 18.33 -23.11 44.06
C THR A 204 17.81 -24.15 43.05
N ALA A 205 18.71 -24.85 42.35
CA ALA A 205 18.39 -25.85 41.33
C ALA A 205 18.58 -27.31 41.82
N LEU A 206 18.55 -27.53 43.15
CA LEU A 206 18.70 -28.86 43.74
C LEU A 206 17.38 -29.60 43.91
N TYR A 207 17.47 -30.92 43.76
CA TYR A 207 16.39 -31.88 43.91
C TYR A 207 16.73 -32.96 44.93
N GLY A 208 15.74 -33.35 45.72
CA GLY A 208 15.85 -34.49 46.63
C GLY A 208 15.89 -35.82 45.89
N GLN A 209 16.22 -36.90 46.60
CA GLN A 209 16.35 -38.25 46.05
C GLN A 209 15.10 -38.74 45.27
N GLY A 210 13.90 -38.30 45.66
CA GLY A 210 12.64 -38.64 45.01
C GLY A 210 12.22 -37.72 43.85
N GLY A 211 13.08 -36.78 43.43
CA GLY A 211 12.78 -35.80 42.38
C GLY A 211 11.98 -34.58 42.83
N GLY A 212 11.73 -34.42 44.13
CA GLY A 212 11.11 -33.21 44.68
C GLY A 212 12.09 -32.04 44.68
N ALA A 213 11.70 -30.92 44.06
CA ALA A 213 12.48 -29.68 44.09
C ALA A 213 12.65 -29.17 45.53
N MET A 214 13.86 -28.76 45.90
CA MET A 214 14.13 -28.24 47.25
C MET A 214 13.54 -26.85 47.49
N ASN A 215 13.12 -26.16 46.42
CA ASN A 215 12.46 -24.84 46.44
C ASN A 215 13.19 -23.81 47.30
N LEU A 216 14.52 -23.81 47.23
CA LEU A 216 15.32 -22.77 47.88
C LEU A 216 15.14 -21.47 47.10
N ILE A 217 14.95 -20.40 47.85
CA ILE A 217 14.89 -19.04 47.30
C ILE A 217 16.07 -18.24 47.82
N ASP A 218 16.37 -17.14 47.12
CA ASP A 218 17.32 -16.15 47.62
C ASP A 218 16.90 -15.68 49.02
N ASP A 219 17.89 -15.42 49.87
CA ASP A 219 17.78 -15.05 51.29
C ASP A 219 17.36 -16.18 52.25
N ASP A 220 17.13 -17.42 51.77
CA ASP A 220 16.85 -18.56 52.66
C ASP A 220 18.04 -18.79 53.64
N GLN A 221 17.72 -18.96 54.93
CA GLN A 221 18.70 -19.07 56.02
C GLN A 221 18.87 -20.52 56.46
N ILE A 222 20.00 -21.13 56.07
CA ILE A 222 20.35 -22.52 56.41
C ILE A 222 21.05 -22.56 57.76
N SER A 223 20.47 -23.28 58.72
CA SER A 223 21.07 -23.49 60.05
C SER A 223 21.59 -24.91 60.21
N LEU A 224 22.82 -25.07 60.71
CA LEU A 224 23.39 -26.37 61.10
C LEU A 224 23.07 -26.65 62.57
N THR A 225 22.37 -27.75 62.84
CA THR A 225 22.03 -28.18 64.20
C THR A 225 22.53 -29.59 64.47
N GLY A 226 22.83 -29.88 65.74
CA GLY A 226 23.31 -31.18 66.19
C GLY A 226 24.14 -31.07 67.47
N LEU A 227 24.84 -32.15 67.80
CA LEU A 227 25.59 -32.29 69.05
C LEU A 227 27.03 -32.72 68.76
N VAL A 228 28.00 -32.02 69.35
CA VAL A 228 29.41 -32.43 69.33
C VAL A 228 29.79 -32.85 70.74
N THR A 229 30.22 -34.10 70.90
CA THR A 229 30.68 -34.62 72.19
C THR A 229 32.19 -34.83 72.14
N GLY A 230 32.94 -34.09 72.96
CA GLY A 230 34.40 -34.13 72.99
C GLY A 230 34.95 -34.11 74.42
N ALA A 231 36.24 -33.80 74.56
CA ALA A 231 36.92 -33.71 75.84
C ALA A 231 36.35 -32.62 76.77
N SER A 232 35.70 -31.59 76.20
CA SER A 232 35.10 -30.47 76.94
C SER A 232 33.63 -30.69 77.33
N GLY A 233 33.04 -31.85 77.02
CA GLY A 233 31.63 -32.18 77.27
C GLY A 233 30.78 -32.21 75.99
N SER A 234 29.47 -32.14 76.15
CA SER A 234 28.50 -32.20 75.04
C SER A 234 28.05 -30.78 74.68
N ASN A 235 28.45 -30.29 73.51
CA ASN A 235 28.13 -28.95 73.00
C ASN A 235 27.03 -29.02 71.94
N THR A 236 25.94 -28.27 72.13
CA THR A 236 24.90 -28.07 71.12
C THR A 236 25.37 -27.02 70.12
N LEU A 237 25.28 -27.33 68.82
CA LEU A 237 25.64 -26.40 67.74
C LEU A 237 24.63 -25.25 67.66
N ASN A 238 25.11 -24.02 67.83
CA ASN A 238 24.34 -22.80 67.58
C ASN A 238 25.25 -21.80 66.82
N LEU A 239 25.30 -21.98 65.51
CA LEU A 239 26.17 -21.25 64.59
C LEU A 239 25.34 -20.24 63.77
N PRO A 240 25.95 -19.15 63.26
CA PRO A 240 25.26 -18.21 62.38
C PRO A 240 24.76 -18.92 61.12
N ALA A 241 23.52 -18.63 60.70
CA ALA A 241 22.94 -19.25 59.51
C ALA A 241 23.71 -18.88 58.24
N PHE A 242 23.77 -19.80 57.28
CA PHE A 242 24.25 -19.55 55.93
C PHE A 242 23.11 -18.97 55.10
N GLU A 243 23.36 -17.83 54.47
CA GLU A 243 22.42 -17.17 53.58
C GLU A 243 22.62 -17.67 52.14
N VAL A 244 21.54 -18.17 51.53
CA VAL A 244 21.52 -18.46 50.09
C VAL A 244 21.54 -17.12 49.35
N GLY A 245 22.71 -16.74 48.85
CA GLY A 245 22.94 -15.44 48.22
C GLY A 245 22.42 -15.36 46.78
N THR A 246 22.18 -14.12 46.32
CA THR A 246 21.61 -13.76 45.00
C THR A 246 22.50 -14.08 43.80
N ASP A 247 23.81 -14.27 44.02
CA ASP A 247 24.81 -14.46 42.97
C ASP A 247 25.39 -15.89 43.01
N GLY A 248 24.57 -16.88 42.67
CA GLY A 248 25.06 -18.20 42.25
C GLY A 248 25.66 -19.07 43.35
N THR A 249 25.14 -19.02 44.58
CA THR A 249 25.63 -19.89 45.66
C THR A 249 25.54 -21.38 45.30
N THR A 250 26.67 -22.07 45.40
CA THR A 250 26.81 -23.46 44.96
C THR A 250 26.80 -24.46 46.11
N LEU A 251 26.62 -25.75 45.80
CA LEU A 251 26.75 -26.82 46.77
C LEU A 251 28.15 -26.88 47.40
N ALA A 252 29.21 -26.50 46.67
CA ALA A 252 30.55 -26.39 47.21
C ALA A 252 30.67 -25.26 48.26
N ASP A 253 29.99 -24.12 48.06
CA ASP A 253 29.99 -23.02 49.02
C ASP A 253 29.31 -23.43 50.33
N LEU A 254 28.19 -24.17 50.23
CA LEU A 254 27.53 -24.74 51.40
C LEU A 254 28.43 -25.75 52.12
N ALA A 255 29.11 -26.64 51.39
CA ALA A 255 30.03 -27.61 51.97
C ALA A 255 31.23 -26.92 52.67
N ALA A 256 31.79 -25.88 52.06
CA ALA A 256 32.88 -25.08 52.63
C ALA A 256 32.43 -24.31 53.88
N TRP A 257 31.20 -23.78 53.88
CA TRP A 257 30.62 -23.17 55.07
C TRP A 257 30.42 -24.18 56.19
N VAL A 258 29.92 -25.40 55.91
CA VAL A 258 29.80 -26.47 56.91
C VAL A 258 31.17 -26.84 57.48
N GLN A 259 32.21 -26.93 56.63
CA GLN A 259 33.57 -27.20 57.09
C GLN A 259 34.08 -26.11 58.04
N THR A 260 34.02 -24.85 57.61
CA THR A 260 34.48 -23.70 58.42
C THR A 260 33.70 -23.59 59.74
N SER A 261 32.40 -23.88 59.68
CA SER A 261 31.49 -23.90 60.83
C SER A 261 31.91 -24.96 61.86
N LEU A 262 32.27 -26.17 61.42
CA LEU A 262 32.73 -27.24 62.31
C LEU A 262 34.15 -27.01 62.84
N GLU A 263 35.05 -26.42 62.05
CA GLU A 263 36.42 -26.08 62.46
C GLU A 263 36.49 -24.92 63.47
N SER A 264 35.44 -24.11 63.56
CA SER A 264 35.35 -23.02 64.55
C SER A 264 35.09 -23.48 65.98
N LEU A 265 34.84 -24.78 66.19
CA LEU A 265 34.45 -25.35 67.48
C LEU A 265 35.68 -25.67 68.34
N PRO A 266 35.61 -25.46 69.68
CA PRO A 266 36.76 -25.54 70.56
C PRO A 266 37.37 -26.94 70.73
N ASP A 267 36.63 -28.00 70.40
CA ASP A 267 37.06 -29.40 70.52
C ASP A 267 37.57 -30.01 69.20
N LEU A 268 37.60 -29.23 68.11
CA LEU A 268 37.97 -29.66 66.76
C LEU A 268 39.08 -28.77 66.22
N ALA A 269 40.24 -29.35 65.88
CA ALA A 269 41.31 -28.60 65.24
C ALA A 269 41.08 -28.47 63.71
N PRO A 270 41.62 -27.43 63.05
CA PRO A 270 41.52 -27.29 61.59
C PRO A 270 42.04 -28.54 60.87
N GLY A 271 41.23 -29.10 59.96
CA GLY A 271 41.55 -30.33 59.23
C GLY A 271 41.22 -31.64 59.93
N GLU A 272 40.65 -31.64 61.15
CA GLU A 272 40.20 -32.87 61.82
C GLU A 272 38.84 -33.36 61.32
N VAL A 273 38.02 -32.50 60.71
CA VAL A 273 36.80 -32.88 60.01
C VAL A 273 36.87 -32.34 58.60
N THR A 274 36.74 -33.22 57.62
CA THR A 274 36.73 -32.86 56.20
C THR A 274 35.35 -33.07 55.63
N VAL A 275 34.87 -32.09 54.86
CA VAL A 275 33.58 -32.12 54.16
C VAL A 275 33.88 -32.28 52.67
N SER A 276 33.33 -33.29 52.04
CA SER A 276 33.45 -33.47 50.58
C SER A 276 32.14 -33.96 49.99
N ILE A 277 31.92 -33.62 48.72
CA ILE A 277 30.77 -34.10 47.94
C ILE A 277 31.18 -35.41 47.29
N ALA A 278 30.46 -36.48 47.58
CA ALA A 278 30.68 -37.79 47.00
C ALA A 278 30.17 -37.87 45.56
N ALA A 279 30.64 -38.85 44.79
CA ALA A 279 30.27 -39.02 43.37
C ALA A 279 28.78 -39.34 43.15
N ASP A 280 28.04 -39.68 44.20
CA ASP A 280 26.59 -39.90 44.21
C ASP A 280 25.79 -38.66 44.66
N GLY A 281 26.47 -37.51 44.79
CA GLY A 281 25.90 -36.23 45.22
C GLY A 281 25.70 -36.08 46.73
N ALA A 282 26.03 -37.10 47.54
CA ALA A 282 25.90 -37.01 48.98
C ALA A 282 27.01 -36.14 49.60
N ILE A 283 26.68 -35.33 50.60
CA ILE A 283 27.72 -34.62 51.38
C ILE A 283 28.27 -35.61 52.42
N SER A 284 29.57 -35.87 52.34
CA SER A 284 30.30 -36.74 53.26
C SER A 284 31.13 -35.92 54.26
N LEU A 285 31.07 -36.34 55.52
CA LEU A 285 31.80 -35.78 56.65
C LEU A 285 32.74 -36.86 57.18
N SER A 286 34.04 -36.69 57.02
CA SER A 286 35.04 -37.59 57.56
C SER A 286 35.67 -36.99 58.82
N ASN A 287 35.44 -37.63 59.97
CA ASN A 287 35.99 -37.20 61.25
C ASN A 287 37.28 -37.99 61.55
N THR A 288 38.42 -37.31 61.51
CA THR A 288 39.74 -37.88 61.86
C THR A 288 40.22 -37.46 63.25
N SER A 289 39.39 -36.77 64.03
CA SER A 289 39.72 -36.31 65.38
C SER A 289 39.88 -37.48 66.36
N THR A 290 40.86 -37.41 67.25
CA THR A 290 41.09 -38.43 68.28
C THR A 290 40.25 -38.15 69.52
N GLY A 291 38.94 -38.40 69.44
CA GLY A 291 38.06 -38.45 70.63
C GLY A 291 36.78 -37.59 70.59
N THR A 292 36.48 -36.94 69.47
CA THR A 292 35.20 -36.25 69.28
C THR A 292 34.19 -37.12 68.52
N VAL A 293 32.91 -37.01 68.88
CA VAL A 293 31.79 -37.67 68.21
C VAL A 293 30.78 -36.61 67.78
N LEU A 294 30.45 -36.60 66.50
CA LEU A 294 29.39 -35.76 65.94
C LEU A 294 28.08 -36.57 65.96
N GLN A 295 27.01 -36.02 66.52
CA GLN A 295 25.72 -36.71 66.66
C GLN A 295 24.58 -35.86 66.14
N ASN A 296 23.67 -36.49 65.40
CA ASN A 296 22.44 -35.88 64.86
C ASN A 296 22.66 -34.54 64.14
N LEU A 297 23.70 -34.46 63.30
CA LEU A 297 23.94 -33.29 62.48
C LEU A 297 22.86 -33.18 61.38
N GLN A 298 22.25 -32.02 61.23
CA GLN A 298 21.26 -31.75 60.20
C GLN A 298 21.30 -30.28 59.77
N LEU A 299 21.08 -30.02 58.48
CA LEU A 299 20.82 -28.68 57.96
C LEU A 299 19.32 -28.45 57.92
N THR A 300 18.88 -27.31 58.45
CA THR A 300 17.46 -26.99 58.53
C THR A 300 17.16 -25.58 58.07
N ILE A 301 16.09 -25.45 57.29
CA ILE A 301 15.44 -24.20 56.92
C ILE A 301 13.98 -24.25 57.41
N PRO A 302 13.49 -23.21 58.09
CA PRO A 302 12.07 -23.13 58.47
C PRO A 302 11.16 -23.23 57.24
N GLY A 303 10.24 -24.20 57.22
CA GLY A 303 9.21 -24.32 56.17
C GLY A 303 9.60 -25.13 54.91
N ARG A 304 10.86 -25.58 54.77
CA ARG A 304 11.32 -26.40 53.63
C ARG A 304 11.47 -27.88 54.02
N LEU A 305 10.41 -28.67 53.85
CA LEU A 305 10.39 -30.07 54.30
C LEU A 305 11.33 -30.98 53.50
N ASP A 306 11.36 -30.84 52.18
CA ASP A 306 12.17 -31.69 51.29
C ASP A 306 13.68 -31.44 51.48
N PHE A 307 14.07 -30.17 51.67
CA PHE A 307 15.43 -29.80 52.05
C PHE A 307 15.82 -30.40 53.42
N ASN A 308 14.99 -30.22 54.44
CA ASN A 308 15.27 -30.70 55.82
C ASN A 308 15.32 -32.23 55.94
N GLN A 309 14.76 -32.95 54.97
CA GLN A 309 14.82 -34.41 54.89
C GLN A 309 16.06 -34.88 54.15
N SER A 310 16.46 -34.16 53.09
CA SER A 310 17.61 -34.52 52.24
C SER A 310 18.98 -34.23 52.90
N PHE A 311 19.06 -33.21 53.77
CA PHE A 311 20.32 -32.79 54.41
C PHE A 311 20.44 -33.20 55.89
N ARG A 312 20.26 -34.51 56.18
CA ARG A 312 20.53 -35.10 57.50
C ARG A 312 21.77 -35.96 57.44
N PHE A 313 22.74 -35.74 58.31
CA PHE A 313 23.97 -36.53 58.35
C PHE A 313 23.87 -37.66 59.35
N SER A 314 24.66 -38.72 59.11
CA SER A 314 24.75 -39.96 59.90
C SER A 314 24.54 -39.77 61.41
N PRO A 315 23.70 -40.59 62.09
CA PRO A 315 23.24 -40.30 63.46
C PRO A 315 24.37 -40.16 64.49
N SER A 316 25.47 -40.87 64.25
CA SER A 316 26.73 -40.73 64.97
C SER A 316 27.90 -40.88 63.99
N ILE A 317 28.87 -39.98 64.06
CA ILE A 317 30.14 -40.05 63.33
C ILE A 317 31.26 -40.01 64.37
N GLY A 318 31.80 -41.19 64.68
CA GLY A 318 32.89 -41.37 65.62
C GLY A 318 34.26 -41.00 65.05
N ALA A 319 35.29 -41.11 65.90
CA ALA A 319 36.68 -40.91 65.52
C ALA A 319 37.12 -41.94 64.46
N GLY A 320 37.56 -41.46 63.30
CA GLY A 320 37.96 -42.28 62.14
C GLY A 320 36.79 -42.74 61.26
N GLU A 321 35.56 -42.31 61.54
CA GLU A 321 34.39 -42.67 60.74
C GLU A 321 34.02 -41.57 59.73
N THR A 322 33.47 -41.99 58.60
CA THR A 322 32.87 -41.10 57.60
C THR A 322 31.35 -41.27 57.63
N GLY A 323 30.63 -40.18 57.84
CA GLY A 323 29.18 -40.14 57.72
C GLY A 323 28.74 -39.38 56.49
N THR A 324 27.75 -39.87 55.76
CA THR A 324 27.13 -39.15 54.64
C THR A 324 25.78 -38.55 55.04
N THR A 325 25.24 -37.70 54.17
CA THR A 325 23.81 -37.39 54.17
C THR A 325 23.01 -38.69 54.00
N TYR A 326 21.87 -38.79 54.70
CA TYR A 326 20.95 -39.91 54.66
C TYR A 326 19.50 -39.43 54.73
N ASP A 327 18.60 -40.17 54.08
CA ASP A 327 17.15 -39.96 54.16
C ASP A 327 16.52 -40.81 55.29
N ALA A 328 15.29 -40.50 55.73
CA ALA A 328 14.55 -41.15 56.80
C ALA A 328 14.56 -42.71 56.77
N THR A 329 14.81 -43.32 55.62
CA THR A 329 14.94 -44.77 55.40
C THR A 329 16.35 -45.36 55.70
N ARG A 330 17.32 -44.54 56.13
CA ARG A 330 18.75 -44.89 56.34
C ARG A 330 19.52 -45.30 55.07
N SER A 331 19.03 -44.94 53.90
CA SER A 331 19.80 -45.00 52.66
C SER A 331 20.59 -43.70 52.46
N ALA A 332 21.70 -43.74 51.72
CA ALA A 332 22.47 -42.53 51.40
C ALA A 332 21.54 -41.48 50.76
N GLY A 333 21.53 -40.28 51.33
CA GLY A 333 20.70 -39.15 50.93
C GLY A 333 21.36 -38.46 49.75
N GLN A 334 21.06 -38.97 48.56
CA GLN A 334 21.61 -38.49 47.31
C GLN A 334 20.94 -37.17 46.94
N ILE A 335 21.76 -36.13 46.81
CA ILE A 335 21.32 -34.82 46.31
C ILE A 335 21.50 -34.83 44.81
N ARG A 336 20.53 -34.25 44.11
CA ARG A 336 20.50 -34.21 42.66
C ARG A 336 20.42 -32.79 42.17
N ALA A 337 20.91 -32.57 40.96
CA ALA A 337 20.82 -31.31 40.24
C ALA A 337 20.24 -31.58 38.86
N ALA A 338 19.93 -30.53 38.11
CA ALA A 338 19.56 -30.67 36.72
C ALA A 338 20.69 -31.34 35.93
N ALA A 339 20.35 -32.31 35.09
CA ALA A 339 21.33 -32.95 34.24
C ALA A 339 21.95 -31.91 33.28
N THR A 340 23.24 -32.10 33.00
CA THR A 340 24.03 -31.32 32.06
C THR A 340 24.46 -32.22 30.89
N THR A 341 24.98 -31.62 29.82
CA THR A 341 25.42 -32.38 28.64
C THR A 341 26.58 -33.34 28.93
N ASP A 342 27.36 -33.05 29.97
CA ASP A 342 28.56 -33.80 30.34
C ASP A 342 28.25 -34.97 31.30
N ASP A 343 27.03 -35.05 31.83
CA ASP A 343 26.63 -36.12 32.74
C ASP A 343 26.56 -37.47 32.03
N LEU A 344 27.06 -38.52 32.69
CA LEU A 344 27.00 -39.88 32.16
C LEU A 344 25.57 -40.37 32.09
N LEU A 345 25.17 -40.94 30.96
CA LEU A 345 23.79 -41.38 30.74
C LEU A 345 23.33 -42.46 31.74
N THR A 346 24.26 -43.28 32.24
CA THR A 346 24.00 -44.27 33.30
C THR A 346 23.76 -43.65 34.69
N GLY A 347 24.21 -42.40 34.89
CA GLY A 347 24.04 -41.59 36.10
C GLY A 347 22.87 -40.60 36.02
N VAL A 348 22.10 -40.61 34.94
CA VAL A 348 20.91 -39.78 34.78
C VAL A 348 19.68 -40.47 35.38
N TYR A 349 18.81 -39.65 35.94
CA TYR A 349 17.56 -40.05 36.59
C TYR A 349 16.38 -39.29 36.01
N ASN A 350 15.22 -39.92 35.98
CA ASN A 350 13.99 -39.29 35.56
C ASN A 350 13.42 -38.36 36.63
N SER A 351 12.39 -37.58 36.27
CA SER A 351 11.67 -36.64 37.15
C SER A 351 11.11 -37.26 38.46
N ARG A 352 11.00 -38.59 38.57
CA ARG A 352 10.56 -39.31 39.78
C ARG A 352 11.72 -39.83 40.63
N GLY A 353 12.94 -39.48 40.26
CA GLY A 353 14.14 -39.90 40.93
C GLY A 353 14.60 -41.33 40.62
N GLN A 354 14.02 -42.00 39.63
CA GLN A 354 14.39 -43.37 39.24
C GLN A 354 15.52 -43.35 38.20
N SER A 355 16.46 -44.29 38.30
CA SER A 355 17.50 -44.46 37.28
C SER A 355 16.86 -44.91 35.97
N LEU A 356 17.46 -44.55 34.84
CA LEU A 356 17.04 -44.98 33.51
C LEU A 356 17.15 -46.50 33.27
N GLY A 357 17.74 -47.25 34.22
CA GLY A 357 17.75 -48.72 34.19
C GLY A 357 18.77 -49.33 33.24
N LEU A 358 19.71 -48.52 32.72
CA LEU A 358 20.74 -48.96 31.78
C LEU A 358 21.82 -49.77 32.53
N ASN A 359 21.91 -51.07 32.25
CA ASN A 359 22.79 -51.99 32.97
C ASN A 359 24.18 -52.09 32.34
N VAL A 360 24.99 -51.05 32.53
CA VAL A 360 26.41 -51.06 32.13
C VAL A 360 27.26 -51.46 33.33
N SER A 361 27.95 -52.59 33.24
CA SER A 361 28.80 -53.11 34.33
C SER A 361 30.06 -53.77 33.78
N ALA A 362 31.02 -54.11 34.66
CA ALA A 362 32.23 -54.82 34.25
C ALA A 362 31.96 -56.18 33.56
N THR A 363 30.74 -56.73 33.68
CA THR A 363 30.31 -57.99 33.06
C THR A 363 29.52 -57.76 31.76
N ASN A 364 28.91 -56.59 31.58
CA ASN A 364 28.18 -56.15 30.39
C ASN A 364 28.72 -54.76 29.97
N PRO A 365 29.71 -54.69 29.07
CA PRO A 365 30.45 -53.45 28.80
C PRO A 365 29.64 -52.38 28.07
N SER A 366 28.50 -52.74 27.45
CA SER A 366 27.64 -51.82 26.74
C SER A 366 26.21 -52.34 26.62
N THR A 367 25.23 -51.42 26.68
CA THR A 367 23.82 -51.64 26.30
C THR A 367 23.57 -50.95 24.96
N THR A 368 22.68 -51.48 24.12
CA THR A 368 22.27 -50.78 22.89
C THR A 368 20.88 -50.18 23.08
N ILE A 369 20.73 -48.89 22.79
CA ILE A 369 19.42 -48.24 22.75
C ILE A 369 19.08 -47.90 21.30
N MET A 370 17.78 -47.94 20.99
CA MET A 370 17.22 -47.59 19.70
C MET A 370 16.38 -46.34 19.87
N ILE A 371 16.66 -45.36 19.03
CA ILE A 371 15.98 -44.08 18.95
C ILE A 371 15.21 -44.08 17.64
N GLY A 372 13.90 -43.88 17.73
CA GLY A 372 13.03 -43.73 16.57
C GLY A 372 12.06 -42.58 16.79
N GLY A 373 11.28 -42.30 15.75
CA GLY A 373 10.18 -41.36 15.87
C GLY A 373 9.46 -41.16 14.55
N SER A 374 8.68 -40.08 14.45
CA SER A 374 8.06 -39.63 13.21
C SER A 374 8.43 -38.18 12.89
N VAL A 375 8.59 -37.90 11.60
CA VAL A 375 8.83 -36.56 11.03
C VAL A 375 7.82 -36.35 9.91
N GLY A 376 6.98 -35.33 10.02
CA GLY A 376 5.76 -35.17 9.23
C GLY A 376 4.86 -36.40 9.32
N GLU A 377 4.37 -36.87 8.17
CA GLU A 377 3.61 -38.12 8.06
C GLU A 377 4.51 -39.39 8.00
N HIS A 378 5.84 -39.23 7.96
CA HIS A 378 6.77 -40.33 7.75
C HIS A 378 7.37 -40.84 9.07
N GLN A 379 7.55 -42.15 9.18
CA GLN A 379 8.30 -42.75 10.30
C GLN A 379 9.81 -42.55 10.05
N ALA A 380 10.49 -41.88 10.98
CA ALA A 380 11.92 -41.69 10.93
C ALA A 380 12.65 -43.04 11.07
N PRO A 381 13.76 -43.25 10.35
CA PRO A 381 14.52 -44.50 10.45
C PRO A 381 15.05 -44.66 11.88
N SER A 382 14.78 -45.81 12.49
CA SER A 382 15.27 -46.11 13.83
C SER A 382 16.81 -46.20 13.83
N ASN A 383 17.47 -45.32 14.56
CA ASN A 383 18.91 -45.34 14.75
C ASN A 383 19.26 -46.09 16.04
N THR A 384 20.35 -46.84 16.05
CA THR A 384 20.83 -47.55 17.26
C THR A 384 22.13 -46.92 17.74
N MET A 385 22.22 -46.62 19.02
CA MET A 385 23.46 -46.18 19.66
C MET A 385 23.86 -47.14 20.78
N SER A 386 25.17 -47.31 20.94
CA SER A 386 25.75 -48.09 22.03
C SER A 386 26.02 -47.18 23.21
N VAL A 387 25.50 -47.54 24.38
CA VAL A 387 25.73 -46.87 25.66
C VAL A 387 26.76 -47.68 26.44
N ASP A 388 27.92 -47.08 26.67
CA ASP A 388 29.00 -47.61 27.51
C ASP A 388 29.22 -46.73 28.75
N ALA A 389 30.28 -47.01 29.52
CA ALA A 389 30.59 -46.28 30.75
C ALA A 389 31.08 -44.83 30.52
N ALA A 390 31.31 -44.41 29.27
CA ALA A 390 31.76 -43.07 28.90
C ALA A 390 30.69 -42.25 28.16
N THR A 391 29.56 -42.87 27.77
CA THR A 391 28.50 -42.23 27.01
C THR A 391 27.79 -41.18 27.85
N THR A 392 27.75 -39.94 27.36
CA THR A 392 27.14 -38.81 28.07
C THR A 392 25.71 -38.53 27.60
N PHE A 393 25.02 -37.65 28.32
CA PHE A 393 23.72 -37.13 27.93
C PHE A 393 23.80 -36.32 26.63
N GLY A 394 24.93 -35.64 26.38
CA GLY A 394 25.23 -34.98 25.09
C GLY A 394 25.31 -35.93 23.91
N ASP A 395 25.84 -37.15 24.10
CA ASP A 395 25.86 -38.18 23.06
C ASP A 395 24.44 -38.66 22.70
N LEU A 396 23.55 -38.75 23.70
CA LEU A 396 22.13 -39.06 23.47
C LEU A 396 21.43 -37.98 22.66
N MET A 397 21.67 -36.69 22.96
CA MET A 397 21.10 -35.57 22.21
C MET A 397 21.57 -35.56 20.75
N THR A 398 22.85 -35.83 20.53
CA THR A 398 23.40 -36.00 19.17
C THR A 398 22.76 -37.19 18.46
N GLY A 399 22.55 -38.30 19.19
CA GLY A 399 21.83 -39.47 18.69
C GLY A 399 20.38 -39.17 18.27
N LEU A 400 19.67 -38.35 19.06
CA LEU A 400 18.32 -37.86 18.76
C LEU A 400 18.30 -36.97 17.52
N GLN A 401 19.24 -36.02 17.43
CA GLN A 401 19.38 -35.13 16.28
C GLN A 401 19.57 -35.92 14.97
N ILE A 402 20.46 -36.93 14.99
CA ILE A 402 20.73 -37.77 13.82
C ILE A 402 19.53 -38.66 13.48
N ALA A 403 18.87 -39.25 14.49
CA ALA A 403 17.75 -40.17 14.28
C ALA A 403 16.52 -39.46 13.68
N LEU A 404 16.27 -38.22 14.09
CA LEU A 404 15.15 -37.39 13.62
C LEU A 404 15.51 -36.54 12.39
N GLY A 405 16.76 -36.58 11.92
CA GLY A 405 17.19 -35.87 10.71
C GLY A 405 17.23 -34.34 10.86
N ILE A 406 17.33 -33.83 12.09
CA ILE A 406 17.37 -32.39 12.37
C ILE A 406 18.79 -31.87 12.04
N SER A 407 18.89 -30.97 11.07
CA SER A 407 20.17 -30.56 10.48
C SER A 407 20.57 -29.12 10.78
N THR A 408 19.59 -28.23 10.94
CA THR A 408 19.79 -26.78 11.09
C THR A 408 19.78 -26.33 12.55
N THR A 409 18.99 -26.98 13.39
CA THR A 409 18.81 -26.66 14.81
C THR A 409 19.36 -27.78 15.71
N PRO A 410 20.23 -27.48 16.69
CA PRO A 410 20.72 -28.50 17.60
C PRO A 410 19.63 -28.89 18.61
N VAL A 411 19.61 -30.17 18.99
CA VAL A 411 18.89 -30.60 20.18
C VAL A 411 19.66 -30.09 21.40
N SER A 412 19.01 -29.31 22.26
CA SER A 412 19.63 -28.65 23.40
C SER A 412 19.03 -29.12 24.73
N LEU A 413 19.72 -28.78 25.81
CA LEU A 413 19.27 -28.98 27.18
C LEU A 413 19.00 -27.60 27.79
N ASP A 414 17.83 -27.41 28.40
CA ASP A 414 17.55 -26.17 29.13
C ASP A 414 18.18 -26.18 30.54
N ASP A 415 18.11 -25.04 31.24
CA ASP A 415 18.66 -24.88 32.60
C ASP A 415 17.96 -25.78 33.64
N GLU A 416 16.79 -26.32 33.27
CA GLU A 416 16.01 -27.27 34.04
C GLU A 416 16.19 -28.69 33.47
N GLY A 417 17.30 -29.04 32.82
CA GLY A 417 17.59 -30.42 32.40
C GLY A 417 16.54 -31.10 31.51
N ARG A 418 15.72 -30.34 30.77
CA ARG A 418 14.78 -30.82 29.75
C ARG A 418 15.41 -30.77 28.37
N ILE A 419 15.24 -31.84 27.61
CA ILE A 419 15.65 -31.90 26.21
C ILE A 419 14.66 -31.05 25.41
N VAL A 420 15.18 -30.03 24.75
CA VAL A 420 14.44 -29.18 23.81
C VAL A 420 14.87 -29.56 22.40
N MET A 421 13.93 -30.07 21.63
CA MET A 421 14.13 -30.38 20.21
C MET A 421 13.35 -29.36 19.38
N SER A 422 14.04 -28.66 18.51
CA SER A 422 13.43 -27.81 17.49
C SER A 422 13.54 -28.52 16.14
N GLY A 423 12.42 -28.89 15.56
CA GLY A 423 12.32 -29.47 14.23
C GLY A 423 12.68 -28.47 13.14
N GLU A 424 12.90 -29.00 11.94
CA GLU A 424 12.98 -28.15 10.75
C GLU A 424 11.63 -27.49 10.49
N VAL A 425 11.67 -26.36 9.79
CA VAL A 425 10.46 -25.63 9.42
C VAL A 425 9.58 -26.40 8.44
N GLY A 426 8.27 -26.13 8.51
CA GLY A 426 7.26 -26.70 7.64
C GLY A 426 6.65 -28.01 8.16
N ILE A 427 5.39 -28.24 7.79
CA ILE A 427 4.56 -29.35 8.28
C ILE A 427 5.13 -30.71 7.87
N ASP A 428 5.78 -30.79 6.71
CA ASP A 428 6.40 -32.01 6.19
C ASP A 428 7.58 -32.46 7.07
N ASN A 429 8.18 -31.54 7.82
CA ASN A 429 9.28 -31.82 8.74
C ASN A 429 8.86 -31.76 10.22
N ALA A 430 7.55 -31.71 10.50
CA ALA A 430 7.04 -31.61 11.86
C ALA A 430 7.50 -32.78 12.73
N LEU A 431 8.06 -32.52 13.90
CA LEU A 431 8.44 -33.59 14.83
C LEU A 431 7.19 -34.20 15.44
N GLY A 432 7.02 -35.51 15.28
CA GLY A 432 5.91 -36.24 15.89
C GLY A 432 6.37 -37.07 17.09
N GLN A 433 5.87 -38.30 17.20
CA GLN A 433 6.21 -39.16 18.33
C GLN A 433 7.70 -39.50 18.33
N VAL A 434 8.38 -39.36 19.47
CA VAL A 434 9.76 -39.83 19.67
C VAL A 434 9.73 -41.04 20.62
N ASP A 435 10.44 -42.10 20.25
CA ASP A 435 10.50 -43.37 20.99
C ASP A 435 11.96 -43.75 21.27
N ILE A 436 12.27 -44.02 22.53
CA ILE A 436 13.59 -44.46 22.99
C ILE A 436 13.43 -45.74 23.79
N ARG A 437 14.04 -46.83 23.30
CA ARG A 437 13.93 -48.16 23.92
C ARG A 437 15.24 -48.92 23.90
N GLU A 438 15.40 -49.82 24.86
CA GLU A 438 16.55 -50.71 24.94
C GLU A 438 16.39 -51.89 23.99
N VAL A 439 17.46 -52.25 23.27
CA VAL A 439 17.46 -53.37 22.33
C VAL A 439 17.83 -54.65 23.07
N GLY A 440 16.88 -55.58 23.18
CA GLY A 440 17.11 -56.93 23.71
C GLY A 440 16.64 -57.15 25.15
N GLU A 441 16.36 -56.09 25.90
CA GLU A 441 15.70 -56.16 27.22
C GLU A 441 14.53 -55.18 27.29
N ILE A 442 13.48 -55.54 28.04
CA ILE A 442 12.33 -54.65 28.28
C ILE A 442 12.68 -53.76 29.47
N ASN A 443 12.91 -52.47 29.21
CA ASN A 443 13.23 -51.47 30.21
C ASN A 443 12.10 -50.43 30.30
N PRO A 444 11.05 -50.69 31.10
CA PRO A 444 9.88 -49.81 31.19
C PRO A 444 10.21 -48.47 31.85
N THR A 445 11.28 -48.42 32.64
CA THR A 445 11.76 -47.16 33.23
C THR A 445 12.32 -46.24 32.16
N LEU A 446 13.09 -46.74 31.18
CA LEU A 446 13.59 -45.94 30.07
C LEU A 446 12.45 -45.42 29.19
N GLU A 447 11.56 -46.31 28.75
CA GLU A 447 10.45 -45.97 27.84
C GLU A 447 9.48 -44.93 28.44
N THR A 448 9.26 -44.96 29.75
CA THR A 448 8.36 -44.00 30.43
C THR A 448 9.05 -42.71 30.87
N SER A 449 10.38 -42.64 30.79
CA SER A 449 11.15 -41.47 31.22
C SER A 449 11.29 -40.41 30.12
N PHE A 450 11.17 -40.79 28.84
CA PHE A 450 11.23 -39.87 27.71
C PHE A 450 9.82 -39.56 27.19
N GLY A 451 9.12 -38.68 27.91
CA GLY A 451 7.87 -38.09 27.44
C GLY A 451 8.13 -36.72 26.83
N PHE A 452 7.86 -36.56 25.54
CA PHE A 452 7.95 -35.27 24.84
C PHE A 452 6.57 -34.64 24.71
N VAL A 453 6.49 -33.34 25.00
CA VAL A 453 5.29 -32.52 24.84
C VAL A 453 5.59 -31.46 23.78
N GLU A 454 4.69 -31.35 22.82
CA GLU A 454 4.73 -30.32 21.80
C GLU A 454 4.33 -28.97 22.40
N THR A 455 5.24 -28.00 22.33
CA THR A 455 5.03 -26.62 22.81
C THR A 455 4.80 -25.64 21.65
N GLN A 456 5.21 -26.00 20.43
CA GLN A 456 4.98 -25.25 19.20
C GLN A 456 4.69 -26.21 18.04
N GLU A 457 3.63 -25.92 17.28
CA GLU A 457 3.24 -26.65 16.06
C GLU A 457 4.00 -26.13 14.84
N ALA A 458 4.29 -27.00 13.88
CA ALA A 458 4.92 -26.59 12.62
C ALA A 458 3.91 -25.86 11.72
N ASP A 459 4.40 -24.86 10.98
CA ASP A 459 3.63 -24.10 9.99
C ASP A 459 4.48 -23.94 8.73
N ASP A 460 3.90 -24.15 7.55
CA ASP A 460 4.57 -23.94 6.25
C ASP A 460 4.78 -22.45 5.95
N GLY A 461 4.21 -21.57 6.77
CA GLY A 461 4.16 -20.14 6.50
C GLY A 461 3.07 -19.82 5.48
N SER A 462 2.66 -18.56 5.41
CA SER A 462 1.59 -18.18 4.49
C SER A 462 2.15 -17.96 3.08
N GLU A 463 1.61 -18.69 2.11
CA GLU A 463 1.78 -18.38 0.69
C GLU A 463 0.75 -17.32 0.27
N PHE A 464 1.20 -16.30 -0.46
CA PHE A 464 0.33 -15.24 -0.98
C PHE A 464 0.22 -15.32 -2.49
N THR A 465 -1.00 -15.43 -2.99
CA THR A 465 -1.26 -15.53 -4.44
C THR A 465 -1.92 -14.27 -4.99
N ALA A 466 -1.53 -13.83 -6.18
CA ALA A 466 -2.29 -12.86 -6.96
C ALA A 466 -2.30 -13.22 -8.45
N SER A 467 -3.47 -13.11 -9.07
CA SER A 467 -3.62 -13.34 -10.50
C SER A 467 -3.56 -12.01 -11.26
N ALA A 468 -2.89 -12.02 -12.42
CA ALA A 468 -2.82 -10.91 -13.36
C ALA A 468 -3.38 -11.36 -14.72
N THR A 469 -4.33 -10.59 -15.24
CA THR A 469 -4.90 -10.82 -16.56
C THR A 469 -4.10 -10.08 -17.61
N VAL A 470 -3.47 -10.81 -18.52
CA VAL A 470 -2.63 -10.30 -19.61
C VAL A 470 -3.21 -10.70 -20.98
N TYR A 471 -2.86 -9.95 -22.01
CA TYR A 471 -3.42 -10.11 -23.35
C TYR A 471 -2.34 -10.40 -24.37
N ASP A 472 -2.66 -11.22 -25.36
CA ASP A 472 -1.79 -11.49 -26.50
C ASP A 472 -1.96 -10.49 -27.66
N SER A 473 -1.19 -10.67 -28.73
CA SER A 473 -1.27 -9.82 -29.92
C SER A 473 -2.59 -9.93 -30.70
N LEU A 474 -3.39 -10.97 -30.44
CA LEU A 474 -4.69 -11.21 -31.07
C LEU A 474 -5.85 -10.74 -30.18
N GLY A 475 -5.58 -10.44 -28.91
CA GLY A 475 -6.55 -10.02 -27.90
C GLY A 475 -7.13 -11.18 -27.08
N ASP A 476 -6.52 -12.37 -27.12
CA ASP A 476 -6.88 -13.47 -26.24
C ASP A 476 -6.37 -13.21 -24.82
N VAL A 477 -7.12 -13.72 -23.83
CA VAL A 477 -6.90 -13.46 -22.41
C VAL A 477 -6.12 -14.61 -21.78
N HIS A 478 -5.05 -14.27 -21.07
CA HIS A 478 -4.23 -15.21 -20.31
C HIS A 478 -4.11 -14.75 -18.86
N ASN A 479 -4.17 -15.68 -17.91
CA ASN A 479 -4.02 -15.38 -16.50
C ASN A 479 -2.67 -15.89 -15.98
N VAL A 480 -1.90 -15.01 -15.37
CA VAL A 480 -0.65 -15.32 -14.68
C VAL A 480 -0.90 -15.31 -13.18
N LEU A 481 -0.69 -16.44 -12.51
CA LEU A 481 -0.74 -16.57 -11.06
C LEU A 481 0.65 -16.34 -10.47
N PHE A 482 0.79 -15.33 -9.63
CA PHE A 482 1.99 -15.09 -8.84
C PHE A 482 1.81 -15.63 -7.43
N THR A 483 2.70 -16.53 -6.99
CA THR A 483 2.74 -17.07 -5.63
C THR A 483 3.99 -16.57 -4.92
N PHE A 484 3.84 -15.97 -3.75
CA PHE A 484 4.92 -15.46 -2.90
C PHE A 484 5.05 -16.31 -1.63
N SER A 485 6.25 -16.79 -1.35
CA SER A 485 6.59 -17.55 -0.13
C SER A 485 7.71 -16.85 0.63
N LYS A 486 7.56 -16.63 1.94
CA LYS A 486 8.54 -15.89 2.74
C LYS A 486 9.81 -16.70 2.99
N VAL A 487 10.97 -16.06 2.89
CA VAL A 487 12.26 -16.65 3.30
C VAL A 487 12.49 -16.39 4.78
N ILE A 488 12.80 -17.45 5.54
CA ILE A 488 12.95 -17.38 7.00
C ILE A 488 14.15 -16.51 7.40
N GLY A 489 13.97 -15.69 8.44
CA GLY A 489 15.03 -14.87 9.04
C GLY A 489 15.57 -13.76 8.14
N ARG A 490 14.92 -13.49 6.99
CA ARG A 490 15.26 -12.41 6.06
C ARG A 490 14.00 -11.67 5.63
N ASN A 491 14.16 -10.37 5.33
CA ASN A 491 13.12 -9.58 4.65
C ASN A 491 13.14 -9.87 3.15
N GLU A 492 13.04 -11.15 2.79
CA GLU A 492 13.10 -11.65 1.42
C GLU A 492 11.97 -12.63 1.17
N TRP A 493 11.39 -12.57 -0.03
CA TRP A 493 10.30 -13.43 -0.49
C TRP A 493 10.72 -14.09 -1.78
N ASN A 494 10.53 -15.40 -1.89
CA ASN A 494 10.59 -16.06 -3.18
C ASN A 494 9.23 -15.86 -3.87
N TRP A 495 9.26 -15.64 -5.17
CA TRP A 495 8.06 -15.55 -5.97
C TRP A 495 8.16 -16.48 -7.16
N VAL A 496 7.02 -17.06 -7.54
CA VAL A 496 6.86 -17.95 -8.69
C VAL A 496 5.66 -17.45 -9.50
N ALA A 497 5.82 -17.38 -10.80
CA ALA A 497 4.78 -17.05 -11.75
C ALA A 497 4.41 -18.30 -12.56
N GLU A 498 3.13 -18.66 -12.55
CA GLU A 498 2.59 -19.80 -13.30
C GLU A 498 1.45 -19.32 -14.19
N MET A 499 1.23 -19.99 -15.31
CA MET A 499 0.06 -19.74 -16.16
C MET A 499 -1.08 -20.63 -15.68
N GLU A 500 -2.31 -20.11 -15.60
CA GLU A 500 -3.47 -20.92 -15.21
C GLU A 500 -3.95 -21.87 -16.33
N GLY A 501 -3.50 -21.69 -17.58
CA GLY A 501 -3.93 -22.46 -18.75
C GLY A 501 -2.86 -23.38 -19.35
N ASP A 502 -3.05 -23.74 -20.62
CA ASP A 502 -2.15 -24.64 -21.38
C ASP A 502 -0.91 -23.92 -21.95
N GLU A 503 -0.63 -22.69 -21.50
CA GLU A 503 0.50 -21.89 -21.96
C GLU A 503 1.83 -22.44 -21.44
N VAL A 504 2.90 -22.23 -22.22
CA VAL A 504 4.24 -22.71 -21.87
C VAL A 504 5.13 -21.56 -21.45
N MET A 505 5.59 -21.57 -20.20
CA MET A 505 6.61 -20.64 -19.71
C MET A 505 7.95 -20.86 -20.43
N VAL A 506 8.60 -19.78 -20.85
CA VAL A 506 9.89 -19.80 -21.54
C VAL A 506 11.03 -19.43 -20.59
N SER A 507 10.88 -18.36 -19.82
CA SER A 507 11.90 -17.84 -18.90
C SER A 507 11.31 -16.85 -17.89
N GLY A 508 12.03 -16.57 -16.80
CA GLY A 508 11.67 -15.54 -15.82
C GLY A 508 10.46 -15.89 -14.94
N ASN A 509 10.18 -17.18 -14.75
CA ASN A 509 9.03 -17.67 -13.98
C ASN A 509 9.29 -17.74 -12.47
N THR A 510 10.53 -17.55 -12.00
CA THR A 510 10.85 -17.53 -10.57
C THR A 510 11.79 -16.38 -10.23
N GLY A 511 11.77 -15.94 -8.99
CA GLY A 511 12.69 -14.93 -8.51
C GLY A 511 12.60 -14.66 -7.02
N THR A 512 13.31 -13.60 -6.59
CA THR A 512 13.25 -13.12 -5.22
C THR A 512 12.92 -11.62 -5.15
N ALA A 513 12.18 -11.24 -4.12
CA ALA A 513 11.83 -9.87 -3.78
C ALA A 513 12.39 -9.55 -2.40
N SER A 514 13.29 -8.58 -2.31
CA SER A 514 13.93 -8.18 -1.06
C SER A 514 13.40 -6.83 -0.60
N PHE A 515 13.23 -6.67 0.71
CA PHE A 515 12.68 -5.48 1.36
C PHE A 515 13.67 -4.91 2.39
N ALA A 516 13.59 -3.60 2.61
CA ALA A 516 14.30 -2.92 3.69
C ALA A 516 13.65 -3.21 5.05
N GLU A 517 14.35 -2.91 6.15
CA GLU A 517 13.77 -2.95 7.51
C GLU A 517 12.56 -2.01 7.69
N THR A 518 12.43 -0.99 6.84
CA THR A 518 11.32 -0.04 6.82
C THR A 518 10.09 -0.53 6.03
N GLY A 519 10.17 -1.72 5.41
CA GLY A 519 9.09 -2.33 4.63
C GLY A 519 9.05 -1.95 3.16
N GLU A 520 9.97 -1.12 2.67
CA GLU A 520 10.07 -0.72 1.26
C GLU A 520 10.78 -1.80 0.43
N ILE A 521 10.32 -2.03 -0.81
CA ILE A 521 11.02 -2.94 -1.73
C ILE A 521 12.37 -2.34 -2.16
N ILE A 522 13.44 -3.13 -2.10
CA ILE A 522 14.79 -2.72 -2.49
C ILE A 522 15.29 -3.43 -3.75
N ALA A 523 14.77 -4.64 -4.03
CA ALA A 523 15.14 -5.41 -5.20
C ALA A 523 14.02 -6.38 -5.58
N PHE A 524 13.83 -6.55 -6.88
CA PHE A 524 13.02 -7.61 -7.47
C PHE A 524 13.88 -8.27 -8.56
N ARG A 525 14.22 -9.55 -8.39
CA ARG A 525 15.20 -10.26 -9.22
C ARG A 525 14.60 -11.55 -9.75
N TYR A 526 14.97 -11.90 -10.97
CA TYR A 526 14.66 -13.19 -11.58
C TYR A 526 15.78 -14.18 -11.24
N THR A 527 15.45 -15.43 -10.92
CA THR A 527 16.45 -16.45 -10.54
C THR A 527 17.37 -16.80 -11.71
N ASP A 528 16.87 -16.73 -12.93
CA ASP A 528 17.58 -17.02 -14.18
C ASP A 528 18.22 -15.78 -14.83
N ASP A 529 18.27 -14.65 -14.11
CA ASP A 529 18.67 -13.34 -14.62
C ASP A 529 17.92 -12.93 -15.91
N ALA A 530 16.69 -13.46 -16.10
CA ALA A 530 15.86 -13.06 -17.22
C ALA A 530 15.54 -11.56 -17.13
N GLY A 531 15.48 -10.91 -18.30
CA GLY A 531 15.07 -9.51 -18.39
C GLY A 531 13.57 -9.31 -18.20
N GLY A 532 12.76 -10.36 -18.00
CA GLY A 532 11.32 -10.32 -17.87
C GLY A 532 10.69 -11.73 -17.90
N LEU A 533 9.43 -11.83 -17.48
CA LEU A 533 8.64 -13.06 -17.55
C LEU A 533 8.23 -13.29 -19.01
N SER A 534 8.63 -14.42 -19.60
CA SER A 534 8.25 -14.74 -20.97
C SER A 534 7.50 -16.07 -21.06
N PHE A 535 6.41 -16.06 -21.82
CA PHE A 535 5.58 -17.23 -22.06
C PHE A 535 5.10 -17.30 -23.50
N ARG A 536 4.67 -18.49 -23.91
CA ARG A 536 4.07 -18.75 -25.21
C ARG A 536 2.59 -19.10 -25.01
N PRO A 537 1.67 -18.39 -25.67
CA PRO A 537 0.24 -18.63 -25.52
C PRO A 537 -0.24 -20.00 -26.07
N GLN A 538 0.62 -20.74 -26.80
CA GLN A 538 0.29 -22.09 -27.28
C GLN A 538 1.52 -23.00 -27.34
N ALA A 539 1.32 -24.28 -27.00
CA ALA A 539 2.38 -25.28 -26.87
C ALA A 539 3.09 -25.70 -28.17
N ASP A 540 2.42 -25.63 -29.34
CA ASP A 540 2.92 -26.25 -30.60
C ASP A 540 3.65 -25.28 -31.56
N GLY A 541 3.71 -23.98 -31.26
CA GLY A 541 4.58 -23.04 -31.97
C GLY A 541 4.42 -22.87 -33.49
N THR A 542 3.42 -23.47 -34.12
CA THR A 542 3.24 -23.48 -35.58
C THR A 542 2.09 -22.61 -36.11
N THR A 543 1.19 -22.11 -35.26
CA THR A 543 -0.01 -21.36 -35.73
C THR A 543 -0.55 -20.27 -34.78
N GLY A 544 0.17 -19.89 -33.73
CA GLY A 544 -0.30 -18.93 -32.70
C GLY A 544 0.52 -17.64 -32.60
N ALA A 545 0.01 -16.68 -31.82
CA ALA A 545 0.62 -15.39 -31.49
C ALA A 545 2.10 -15.49 -31.08
N LEU A 546 2.85 -14.39 -31.27
CA LEU A 546 4.27 -14.32 -30.92
C LEU A 546 4.49 -14.53 -29.41
N PRO A 547 5.65 -15.04 -28.98
CA PRO A 547 6.00 -15.09 -27.55
C PRO A 547 5.90 -13.70 -26.93
N ILE A 548 5.33 -13.63 -25.73
CA ILE A 548 5.14 -12.39 -24.99
C ILE A 548 6.24 -12.32 -23.93
N THR A 549 6.81 -11.14 -23.74
CA THR A 549 7.73 -10.86 -22.64
C THR A 549 7.15 -9.71 -21.81
N LEU A 550 6.77 -10.02 -20.58
CA LEU A 550 6.22 -9.10 -19.61
C LEU A 550 7.32 -8.57 -18.71
N GLN A 551 7.37 -7.24 -18.55
CA GLN A 551 8.15 -6.60 -17.52
C GLN A 551 7.33 -6.55 -16.23
N ILE A 552 7.81 -7.21 -15.18
CA ILE A 552 7.18 -7.13 -13.85
C ILE A 552 7.66 -5.85 -13.15
N ASP A 553 6.75 -4.90 -12.95
CA ASP A 553 6.97 -3.68 -12.19
C ASP A 553 6.50 -3.89 -10.74
N ALA A 554 7.45 -4.14 -9.83
CA ALA A 554 7.17 -4.27 -8.41
C ALA A 554 7.12 -2.91 -7.67
N GLY A 555 7.19 -1.80 -8.42
CA GLY A 555 7.16 -0.44 -7.92
C GLY A 555 8.53 0.25 -7.84
N GLN A 556 8.53 1.45 -7.26
CA GLN A 556 9.75 2.22 -7.11
C GLN A 556 10.62 1.66 -5.98
N PHE A 557 11.83 1.20 -6.30
CA PHE A 557 12.79 0.75 -5.29
C PHE A 557 13.15 1.87 -4.30
N GLY A 558 13.07 1.57 -3.00
CA GLY A 558 13.23 2.54 -1.92
C GLY A 558 12.06 3.52 -1.80
N GLY A 559 10.88 3.14 -2.26
CA GLY A 559 9.64 3.88 -2.09
C GLY A 559 8.48 2.98 -1.70
N LEU A 560 7.36 3.61 -1.35
CA LEU A 560 6.12 2.93 -0.93
C LEU A 560 5.15 2.65 -2.10
N SER A 561 5.48 3.14 -3.29
CA SER A 561 4.67 2.97 -4.50
C SER A 561 5.00 1.64 -5.17
N GLY A 562 4.49 0.53 -4.63
CA GLY A 562 4.81 -0.82 -5.10
C GLY A 562 4.38 -1.92 -4.13
N LEU A 563 5.16 -3.00 -4.13
CA LEU A 563 5.11 -4.00 -3.06
C LEU A 563 5.71 -3.43 -1.77
N THR A 564 5.06 -3.71 -0.65
CA THR A 564 5.53 -3.37 0.70
C THR A 564 5.51 -4.59 1.60
N GLN A 565 6.29 -4.54 2.67
CA GLN A 565 6.29 -5.56 3.72
C GLN A 565 6.01 -4.92 5.08
N TYR A 566 4.82 -5.19 5.63
CA TYR A 566 4.38 -4.76 6.95
C TYR A 566 3.60 -5.86 7.65
N ALA A 567 3.56 -5.83 8.99
CA ALA A 567 2.77 -6.73 9.85
C ALA A 567 1.24 -6.52 9.76
N ALA A 568 0.75 -6.02 8.63
CA ALA A 568 -0.66 -5.80 8.35
C ALA A 568 -1.17 -6.86 7.37
N ASN A 569 -2.51 -6.98 7.29
CA ASN A 569 -3.15 -7.92 6.37
C ASN A 569 -2.65 -7.74 4.93
N GLU A 570 -2.59 -8.86 4.22
CA GLU A 570 -2.19 -8.87 2.82
C GLU A 570 -3.20 -8.14 1.93
N THR A 571 -2.65 -7.42 0.95
CA THR A 571 -3.44 -6.62 -0.03
C THR A 571 -2.78 -6.64 -1.39
N LEU A 572 -2.46 -7.83 -1.91
CA LEU A 572 -1.77 -7.98 -3.19
C LEU A 572 -2.75 -7.73 -4.36
N GLN A 573 -2.37 -6.84 -5.27
CA GLN A 573 -3.11 -6.51 -6.49
C GLN A 573 -2.18 -6.44 -7.69
N THR A 574 -2.74 -6.70 -8.87
CA THR A 574 -2.01 -6.70 -10.14
C THR A 574 -2.78 -5.86 -11.17
N ILE A 575 -2.03 -5.17 -12.04
CA ILE A 575 -2.58 -4.46 -13.19
C ILE A 575 -1.67 -4.69 -14.39
N ALA A 576 -2.25 -5.01 -15.55
CA ALA A 576 -1.54 -5.11 -16.83
C ALA A 576 -1.96 -3.99 -17.79
N ASP A 577 -1.11 -3.70 -18.78
CA ASP A 577 -1.27 -2.61 -19.75
C ASP A 577 -1.96 -3.00 -21.07
N GLY A 578 -2.16 -4.30 -21.30
CA GLY A 578 -2.78 -4.82 -22.54
C GLY A 578 -4.30 -4.69 -22.54
N HIS A 579 -4.90 -4.81 -23.73
CA HIS A 579 -6.35 -4.81 -23.90
C HIS A 579 -6.79 -5.55 -25.16
N THR A 580 -8.02 -6.05 -25.14
CA THR A 580 -8.67 -6.70 -26.28
C THR A 580 -9.14 -5.68 -27.32
N VAL A 581 -9.62 -6.16 -28.47
CA VAL A 581 -10.28 -5.29 -29.45
C VAL A 581 -11.53 -4.66 -28.85
N GLY A 582 -11.64 -3.33 -28.96
CA GLY A 582 -12.79 -2.57 -28.49
C GLY A 582 -13.54 -1.89 -29.62
N SER A 583 -14.87 -1.93 -29.59
CA SER A 583 -15.72 -1.08 -30.45
C SER A 583 -16.12 0.20 -29.72
N LEU A 584 -16.29 1.30 -30.46
CA LEU A 584 -16.75 2.58 -29.89
C LEU A 584 -18.14 2.41 -29.26
N LEU A 585 -18.27 2.72 -27.96
CA LEU A 585 -19.54 2.70 -27.24
C LEU A 585 -20.19 4.08 -27.16
N ASP A 586 -19.39 5.08 -26.76
CA ASP A 586 -19.85 6.45 -26.56
C ASP A 586 -18.71 7.43 -26.83
N TYR A 587 -19.04 8.71 -26.98
CA TYR A 587 -18.05 9.78 -27.08
C TYR A 587 -18.45 10.99 -26.26
N GLU A 588 -17.43 11.70 -25.79
CA GLU A 588 -17.54 12.90 -24.97
C GLU A 588 -16.70 14.01 -25.58
N ILE A 589 -17.06 15.27 -25.34
CA ILE A 589 -16.30 16.43 -25.82
C ILE A 589 -15.83 17.22 -24.60
N ASN A 590 -14.52 17.29 -24.42
CA ASN A 590 -13.90 17.99 -23.31
C ASN A 590 -13.94 19.51 -23.48
N ALA A 591 -13.59 20.23 -22.40
CA ALA A 591 -13.56 21.69 -22.40
C ALA A 591 -12.55 22.30 -23.39
N ASP A 592 -11.50 21.55 -23.72
CA ASP A 592 -10.48 21.91 -24.72
C ASP A 592 -10.89 21.57 -26.16
N GLY A 593 -12.15 21.14 -26.36
CA GLY A 593 -12.70 20.76 -27.67
C GLY A 593 -12.20 19.42 -28.18
N ILE A 594 -11.53 18.63 -27.33
CA ILE A 594 -11.04 17.30 -27.67
C ILE A 594 -12.22 16.32 -27.59
N ILE A 595 -12.46 15.60 -28.68
CA ILE A 595 -13.46 14.54 -28.79
C ILE A 595 -12.80 13.25 -28.30
N ILE A 596 -13.36 12.64 -27.27
CA ILE A 596 -12.85 11.43 -26.63
C ILE A 596 -13.86 10.31 -26.81
N GLY A 597 -13.43 9.19 -27.38
CA GLY A 597 -14.21 7.97 -27.50
C GLY A 597 -13.95 7.02 -26.34
N ARG A 598 -15.02 6.44 -25.79
CA ARG A 598 -14.96 5.32 -24.84
C ARG A 598 -15.30 4.04 -25.58
N PHE A 599 -14.45 3.03 -25.44
CA PHE A 599 -14.57 1.76 -26.16
C PHE A 599 -15.04 0.64 -25.22
N SER A 600 -15.51 -0.47 -25.80
CA SER A 600 -16.03 -1.63 -25.06
C SER A 600 -14.99 -2.40 -24.26
N ASN A 601 -13.71 -2.13 -24.48
CA ASN A 601 -12.55 -2.70 -23.78
C ASN A 601 -12.04 -1.77 -22.66
N ASP A 602 -12.90 -0.86 -22.16
CA ASP A 602 -12.59 0.17 -21.16
C ASP A 602 -11.44 1.13 -21.52
N THR A 603 -10.98 1.11 -22.79
CA THR A 603 -10.00 2.08 -23.28
C THR A 603 -10.67 3.38 -23.66
N VAL A 604 -9.91 4.46 -23.50
CA VAL A 604 -10.32 5.82 -23.84
C VAL A 604 -9.29 6.37 -24.83
N GLN A 605 -9.74 6.78 -26.01
CA GLN A 605 -8.87 7.39 -27.02
C GLN A 605 -9.43 8.70 -27.54
N THR A 606 -8.54 9.60 -27.94
CA THR A 606 -8.93 10.83 -28.62
C THR A 606 -9.27 10.54 -30.08
N LEU A 607 -10.41 11.06 -30.55
CA LEU A 607 -10.91 10.90 -31.92
C LEU A 607 -10.60 12.12 -32.79
N GLY A 608 -10.50 13.30 -32.19
CA GLY A 608 -10.20 14.55 -32.86
C GLY A 608 -10.32 15.75 -31.94
N GLN A 609 -10.13 16.94 -32.48
CA GLN A 609 -10.24 18.20 -31.76
C GLN A 609 -10.94 19.27 -32.61
N ILE A 610 -11.90 19.98 -32.02
CA ILE A 610 -12.70 21.01 -32.69
C ILE A 610 -11.85 22.26 -32.92
N GLY A 611 -11.86 22.73 -34.18
CA GLY A 611 -11.17 23.95 -34.58
C GLY A 611 -11.97 25.19 -34.23
N LEU A 612 -11.31 26.16 -33.61
CA LEU A 612 -11.85 27.49 -33.38
C LEU A 612 -11.11 28.52 -34.24
N ALA A 613 -11.79 29.65 -34.47
CA ALA A 613 -11.20 30.82 -35.10
C ALA A 613 -11.48 32.08 -34.28
N ARG A 614 -10.50 32.98 -34.26
CA ARG A 614 -10.62 34.34 -33.73
C ARG A 614 -10.26 35.35 -34.81
N PHE A 615 -10.72 36.58 -34.59
CA PHE A 615 -10.50 37.69 -35.51
C PHE A 615 -9.98 38.89 -34.74
N SER A 616 -9.05 39.63 -35.35
CA SER A 616 -8.57 40.90 -34.78
C SER A 616 -9.70 41.92 -34.65
N ASN A 617 -10.68 41.87 -35.56
CA ASN A 617 -11.86 42.74 -35.52
C ASN A 617 -13.16 41.97 -35.80
N MET A 618 -13.81 41.47 -34.74
CA MET A 618 -15.07 40.73 -34.84
C MET A 618 -16.22 41.56 -35.43
N GLN A 619 -16.25 42.88 -35.17
CA GLN A 619 -17.27 43.79 -35.72
C GLN A 619 -17.19 43.96 -37.24
N GLY A 620 -16.04 43.60 -37.83
CA GLY A 620 -15.83 43.64 -39.28
C GLY A 620 -16.39 42.42 -40.00
N LEU A 621 -16.86 41.39 -39.30
CA LEU A 621 -17.40 40.18 -39.93
C LEU A 621 -18.71 40.47 -40.68
N LEU A 622 -18.87 39.84 -41.84
CA LEU A 622 -20.08 39.95 -42.63
C LEU A 622 -21.07 38.88 -42.20
N ARG A 623 -22.27 39.30 -41.76
CA ARG A 623 -23.35 38.37 -41.41
C ARG A 623 -23.90 37.71 -42.67
N THR A 624 -23.98 36.39 -42.65
CA THR A 624 -24.60 35.56 -43.69
C THR A 624 -25.84 34.89 -43.11
N GLU A 625 -26.54 34.07 -43.90
CA GLU A 625 -27.72 33.33 -43.44
C GLU A 625 -27.40 32.36 -42.29
N GLY A 626 -28.40 32.04 -41.46
CA GLY A 626 -28.27 31.02 -40.41
C GLY A 626 -27.35 31.38 -39.23
N ASN A 627 -27.25 32.66 -38.85
CA ASN A 627 -26.33 33.13 -37.78
C ASN A 627 -24.84 32.84 -38.05
N THR A 628 -24.48 32.64 -39.33
CA THR A 628 -23.09 32.47 -39.75
C THR A 628 -22.46 33.81 -40.13
N TYR A 629 -21.13 33.85 -40.08
CA TYR A 629 -20.29 35.01 -40.36
C TYR A 629 -19.23 34.64 -41.38
N GLN A 630 -18.88 35.59 -42.25
CA GLN A 630 -17.78 35.47 -43.20
C GLN A 630 -16.75 36.57 -42.97
N VAL A 631 -15.50 36.26 -43.31
CA VAL A 631 -14.40 37.24 -43.29
C VAL A 631 -14.64 38.35 -44.31
N SER A 632 -14.34 39.58 -43.90
CA SER A 632 -14.35 40.75 -44.77
C SER A 632 -12.96 41.40 -44.80
N GLY A 633 -12.76 42.37 -45.70
CA GLY A 633 -11.52 43.15 -45.74
C GLY A 633 -11.21 43.92 -44.44
N ASN A 634 -12.20 44.12 -43.56
CA ASN A 634 -12.05 44.85 -42.29
C ASN A 634 -12.01 43.94 -41.04
N SER A 635 -12.30 42.63 -41.17
CA SER A 635 -12.23 41.69 -40.03
C SER A 635 -10.80 41.23 -39.72
N GLY A 636 -9.92 41.30 -40.71
CA GLY A 636 -8.65 40.57 -40.72
C GLY A 636 -8.85 39.12 -41.16
N LEU A 637 -7.74 38.39 -41.30
CA LEU A 637 -7.75 36.94 -41.53
C LEU A 637 -8.17 36.20 -40.26
N ALA A 638 -8.74 35.01 -40.43
CA ALA A 638 -8.98 34.11 -39.31
C ALA A 638 -7.66 33.65 -38.70
N VAL A 639 -7.54 33.79 -37.39
CA VAL A 639 -6.48 33.14 -36.63
C VAL A 639 -7.08 31.88 -36.04
N GLU A 640 -6.64 30.75 -36.57
CA GLU A 640 -7.10 29.42 -36.18
C GLU A 640 -6.37 28.97 -34.92
N GLY A 641 -7.11 28.41 -33.97
CA GLY A 641 -6.59 27.82 -32.75
C GLY A 641 -7.59 26.89 -32.08
N PHE A 642 -7.18 26.30 -30.96
CA PHE A 642 -7.99 25.35 -30.20
C PHE A 642 -8.44 25.94 -28.87
N ALA A 643 -9.50 25.39 -28.29
CA ALA A 643 -9.92 25.75 -26.94
C ALA A 643 -8.84 25.39 -25.90
N GLY A 644 -8.76 26.17 -24.82
CA GLY A 644 -7.85 25.94 -23.69
C GLY A 644 -6.35 26.16 -23.94
N GLY A 645 -5.92 26.36 -25.20
CA GLY A 645 -4.52 26.64 -25.56
C GLY A 645 -4.07 28.08 -25.28
N GLU A 646 -3.52 28.77 -26.28
CA GLU A 646 -3.16 30.21 -26.19
C GLU A 646 -4.39 31.15 -26.11
N SER A 647 -5.57 30.60 -25.93
CA SER A 647 -6.84 31.30 -25.87
C SER A 647 -7.56 30.98 -24.57
N ASP A 648 -8.01 32.03 -23.85
CA ASP A 648 -8.98 31.94 -22.76
C ASP A 648 -10.41 31.63 -23.30
N THR A 649 -10.50 30.68 -24.23
CA THR A 649 -11.76 30.23 -24.82
C THR A 649 -11.93 28.75 -24.55
N PHE A 650 -13.05 28.38 -23.96
CA PHE A 650 -13.39 27.01 -23.58
C PHE A 650 -14.70 26.60 -24.25
N ILE A 651 -14.84 25.31 -24.51
CA ILE A 651 -16.09 24.71 -24.97
C ILE A 651 -16.79 24.10 -23.76
N THR A 652 -18.11 24.23 -23.69
CA THR A 652 -18.94 23.51 -22.73
C THR A 652 -19.83 22.56 -23.53
N SER A 653 -19.60 21.26 -23.37
CA SER A 653 -20.46 20.22 -23.96
C SER A 653 -21.79 20.11 -23.20
N GLY A 654 -22.85 19.71 -23.90
CA GLY A 654 -24.19 19.61 -23.31
C GLY A 654 -24.86 20.95 -23.07
N ALA A 655 -24.42 22.02 -23.74
CA ALA A 655 -24.94 23.37 -23.53
C ALA A 655 -24.99 24.18 -24.83
N LEU A 656 -25.92 25.12 -24.91
CA LEU A 656 -26.04 26.09 -26.00
C LEU A 656 -25.91 27.51 -25.48
N GLU A 657 -25.27 28.38 -26.26
CA GLU A 657 -25.22 29.80 -25.96
C GLU A 657 -26.53 30.48 -26.39
N GLY A 658 -27.26 31.07 -25.46
CA GLY A 658 -28.45 31.86 -25.73
C GLY A 658 -28.17 33.19 -26.42
N SER A 659 -29.23 33.84 -26.88
CA SER A 659 -29.14 35.20 -27.42
C SER A 659 -28.67 36.17 -26.33
N ASN A 660 -27.78 37.11 -26.68
CA ASN A 660 -27.36 38.16 -25.74
C ASN A 660 -28.33 39.37 -25.69
N VAL A 661 -29.55 39.20 -26.21
CA VAL A 661 -30.58 40.24 -26.26
C VAL A 661 -31.31 40.33 -24.92
N ASP A 662 -31.22 41.48 -24.25
CA ASP A 662 -32.07 41.79 -23.11
C ASP A 662 -33.38 42.42 -23.59
N LEU A 663 -34.46 41.65 -23.52
CA LEU A 663 -35.81 42.08 -23.90
C LEU A 663 -36.27 43.34 -23.17
N THR A 664 -35.91 43.52 -21.90
CA THR A 664 -36.31 44.70 -21.11
C THR A 664 -35.66 45.96 -21.67
N GLN A 665 -34.36 45.85 -21.99
CA GLN A 665 -33.62 46.94 -22.60
C GLN A 665 -34.12 47.25 -24.01
N GLU A 666 -34.35 46.23 -24.84
CA GLU A 666 -34.83 46.42 -26.21
C GLU A 666 -36.25 46.99 -26.27
N LEU A 667 -37.16 46.56 -25.40
CA LEU A 667 -38.51 47.15 -25.31
C LEU A 667 -38.45 48.61 -24.87
N THR A 668 -37.55 48.96 -23.95
CA THR A 668 -37.32 50.35 -23.54
C THR A 668 -36.77 51.18 -24.70
N ASN A 669 -35.78 50.64 -25.42
CA ASN A 669 -35.22 51.28 -26.61
C ASN A 669 -36.27 51.45 -27.71
N MET A 670 -37.16 50.47 -27.90
CA MET A 670 -38.28 50.56 -28.85
C MET A 670 -39.20 51.74 -28.50
N VAL A 671 -39.57 51.88 -27.23
CA VAL A 671 -40.41 53.01 -26.77
C VAL A 671 -39.68 54.35 -26.98
N ILE A 672 -38.38 54.42 -26.72
CA ILE A 672 -37.57 55.63 -26.95
C ILE A 672 -37.54 55.97 -28.45
N ALA A 673 -37.22 55.00 -29.30
CA ALA A 673 -37.15 55.17 -30.75
C ALA A 673 -38.52 55.54 -31.35
N GLN A 674 -39.61 54.93 -30.88
CA GLN A 674 -40.98 55.26 -31.28
C GLN A 674 -41.35 56.69 -30.88
N ARG A 675 -41.06 57.11 -29.64
CA ARG A 675 -41.29 58.50 -29.19
C ARG A 675 -40.44 59.49 -29.99
N ALA A 676 -39.20 59.15 -30.30
CA ALA A 676 -38.33 59.98 -31.13
C ALA A 676 -38.85 60.09 -32.57
N PHE A 677 -39.36 58.99 -33.14
CA PHE A 677 -40.04 58.99 -34.44
C PHE A 677 -41.29 59.89 -34.43
N GLN A 678 -42.15 59.76 -33.41
CA GLN A 678 -43.34 60.60 -33.25
C GLN A 678 -42.98 62.08 -33.07
N ALA A 679 -41.93 62.40 -32.31
CA ALA A 679 -41.44 63.76 -32.12
C ALA A 679 -40.96 64.37 -33.46
N ASN A 680 -40.19 63.61 -34.25
CA ASN A 680 -39.73 64.03 -35.57
C ASN A 680 -40.90 64.22 -36.55
N ALA A 681 -41.89 63.33 -36.52
CA ALA A 681 -43.12 63.49 -37.30
C ALA A 681 -43.90 64.75 -36.88
N LYS A 682 -43.96 65.06 -35.58
CA LYS A 682 -44.60 66.28 -35.09
C LYS A 682 -43.90 67.54 -35.60
N VAL A 683 -42.55 67.57 -35.67
CA VAL A 683 -41.78 68.68 -36.25
C VAL A 683 -42.21 68.94 -37.70
N ILE A 684 -42.47 67.89 -38.47
CA ILE A 684 -42.96 68.00 -39.85
C ILE A 684 -44.35 68.62 -39.87
N THR A 685 -45.29 68.12 -39.06
CA THR A 685 -46.67 68.67 -39.02
C THR A 685 -46.73 70.11 -38.53
N THR A 686 -45.94 70.50 -37.53
CA THR A 686 -45.87 71.88 -37.04
C THR A 686 -45.22 72.79 -38.08
N GLY A 687 -44.19 72.30 -38.78
CA GLY A 687 -43.58 73.01 -39.90
C GLY A 687 -44.56 73.26 -41.04
N ASP A 688 -45.40 72.27 -41.37
CA ASP A 688 -46.45 72.39 -42.38
C ASP A 688 -47.53 73.40 -41.96
N GLN A 689 -48.01 73.34 -40.71
CA GLN A 689 -48.99 74.30 -40.21
C GLN A 689 -48.48 75.75 -40.29
N ILE A 690 -47.22 76.00 -39.90
CA ILE A 690 -46.64 77.35 -39.99
C ILE A 690 -46.51 77.79 -41.46
N LEU A 691 -46.17 76.88 -42.38
CA LEU A 691 -46.15 77.20 -43.81
C LEU A 691 -47.54 77.56 -44.33
N GLN A 692 -48.57 76.82 -43.92
CA GLN A 692 -49.97 77.12 -44.27
C GLN A 692 -50.40 78.48 -43.69
N ASP A 693 -50.08 78.77 -42.43
CA ASP A 693 -50.36 80.07 -41.80
C ASP A 693 -49.66 81.22 -42.53
N ILE A 694 -48.38 81.04 -42.91
CA ILE A 694 -47.63 82.04 -43.71
C ILE A 694 -48.27 82.25 -45.08
N VAL A 695 -48.65 81.17 -45.77
CA VAL A 695 -49.33 81.28 -47.08
C VAL A 695 -50.69 81.98 -46.94
N SER A 696 -51.40 81.76 -45.83
CA SER A 696 -52.66 82.42 -45.53
C SER A 696 -52.51 83.90 -45.17
N MET A 697 -51.37 84.33 -44.62
CA MET A 697 -51.06 85.75 -44.37
C MET A 697 -50.69 86.55 -45.63
N VAL A 698 -50.30 85.85 -46.70
CA VAL A 698 -49.95 86.49 -47.99
C VAL A 698 -51.20 86.69 -48.88
N ARG A 699 -52.31 86.01 -48.56
CA ARG A 699 -53.64 86.30 -49.12
C ARG A 699 -54.33 87.39 -48.32
#